data_AF-A0A9D6MXN5-F1
#
_entry.id   AF-A0A9D6MXN5-F1
#
_cell.length_a   1.000
_cell.length_b   1.000
_cell.length_c   1.000
_cell.angle_alpha   90.00
_cell.angle_beta   90.00
_cell.angle_gamma   90.00
#
_symmetry.space_group_name_H-M   'P 1'
#
loop_
_entity.id
_entity.type
_entity.pdbx_description
1 polymer ?
#
loop_
_entity_poly.entity_id
_entity_poly.type
_entity_poly.pdbx_seq_one_letter_code
_entity_poly.pdbx_strand_id
1 'polypeptide(L)'
;MNAGRNFIGQGDSSNAIVAYTKALSIAPNDPDLRLNLASAHLLAGEAEQAIREADVALQLEPNAAAAYFVSGSAYLRLSKPEAAVKAFENVKKIDPGEAATFFQLGMARMGLEQWTEAIAAFQEGIRMDPNHLHSLAHYQLAQSLLRAGRSDEAQKLLQLHAANSEGGGPAASAATFEKSKYIQPRVPFRLEQPRRDGIRIRFVDATSEILREGATRYAGPIGVVQAHPGAVNHLFVSEPGRGFRLLRNVSGKLEPDAQLLPLIPGAHYSRLLVGDLQNDRFEDVIVLGDKGSHLFQFGTNGLATDASSLGELGALRAVDGMLMDLDFTGKLDLVAVDASTAEVRVYRQYGPLHFTNITSASGIPASLRDAAHIQMEDWNRDGNMDVIVSRMTGPPMLLEKRRGGRLAPREITNGAPGVVFCAADFDNDLRPDFAVAGEEKITVCFNGGERREIPCPGARGIRQLVAVDYDNDGWLDLWAVGEQVRVWRNQGLGGFQEQTAQLGLDPWTVGAVSEVHFADFDGDCDSDVVLALANGGLRYLRNEGGNANSQIKLQLFGNRSNASGIGCKVEIATGGLRLLRTVHQLPVEVGVGNHQNVDSLLVHWFNWAQGAANVRVDCWQPFFAGELTIQEGSCPYLYVWDGGRFRFVTDILGAAPLGLPVSEVRYIEADPEELLWIGNDRTCRARDGKYQVQITEELREVLYLDEAKLVVVDHEPGVEVHSTSKLAPGKPFPGTELVALRNEHPLLRAETLDGRDVTEALRAVDGSRVSPGRPRIPQLRGLAEPHGVSLDFGAIDASKPLFLVMNGWIRFGGGMANIAASHDPSLPFPFPTLEAEVAPGEWTAVPVVVGAPAGKTKTILVDLGGHLPPGTRRLRLREAFEIHWDRIALMERAPDAHTTITSIAPNEADLHFRGFSSLQALPSDSPLTPDYDIVSSNPPWALTPGGWCTRYGDVSELLARRDEGLALINGGDELSLKFDASALPPRVAGSVREFFLRVDGWDKDSDFHVAAGAQVEPLPFHGLQDQRYGQEKRPPFPSDALHMKYNTRWVEGTVLRRAATR
;
A
#
# COMPACT_ATOMS: atom_id res chain seq x y z
N MET A 1 25.46 14.20 -0.95
CA MET A 1 24.30 15.03 -1.33
C MET A 1 23.07 14.19 -1.63
N ASN A 2 23.11 13.28 -2.61
CA ASN A 2 21.95 12.40 -2.91
C ASN A 2 21.50 11.55 -1.73
N ALA A 3 22.42 10.93 -0.98
CA ALA A 3 22.07 10.24 0.27
C ALA A 3 21.32 11.16 1.26
N GLY A 4 21.78 12.40 1.46
CA GLY A 4 21.10 13.38 2.32
C GLY A 4 19.73 13.79 1.79
N ARG A 5 19.58 13.96 0.47
CA ARG A 5 18.29 14.22 -0.18
C ARG A 5 17.34 13.03 0.02
N ASN A 6 17.84 11.81 -0.13
CA ASN A 6 17.07 10.60 0.04
C ASN A 6 16.63 10.43 1.49
N PHE A 7 17.47 10.77 2.47
CA PHE A 7 17.08 10.78 3.88
C PHE A 7 16.01 11.84 4.20
N ILE A 8 16.12 13.07 3.66
CA ILE A 8 15.03 14.06 3.74
C ILE A 8 13.76 13.53 3.07
N GLY A 9 13.91 12.94 1.89
CA GLY A 9 12.89 12.19 1.17
C GLY A 9 12.51 10.86 1.82
N GLN A 10 13.05 10.53 3.00
CA GLN A 10 12.69 9.44 3.90
C GLN A 10 12.13 9.97 5.24
N GLY A 11 11.98 11.29 5.39
CA GLY A 11 11.60 11.94 6.64
C GLY A 11 12.70 11.87 7.72
N ASP A 12 13.83 11.25 7.40
CA ASP A 12 14.94 11.01 8.31
C ASP A 12 15.91 12.20 8.27
N SER A 13 15.49 13.31 8.88
CA SER A 13 16.31 14.52 8.93
C SER A 13 17.63 14.30 9.68
N SER A 14 17.66 13.37 10.64
CA SER A 14 18.86 13.02 11.42
C SER A 14 19.96 12.41 10.53
N ASN A 15 19.63 11.39 9.74
CA ASN A 15 20.60 10.81 8.80
C ASN A 15 20.91 11.75 7.63
N ALA A 16 19.97 12.62 7.25
CA ALA A 16 20.24 13.69 6.28
C ALA A 16 21.32 14.67 6.78
N ILE A 17 21.22 15.10 8.04
CA ILE A 17 22.22 15.96 8.70
C ILE A 17 23.59 15.28 8.68
N VAL A 18 23.67 13.99 9.04
CA VAL A 18 24.93 13.22 8.99
C VAL A 18 25.50 13.20 7.56
N ALA A 19 24.66 12.92 6.56
CA ALA A 19 25.08 12.83 5.17
C ALA A 19 25.56 14.18 4.60
N TYR A 20 24.86 15.28 4.90
CA TYR A 20 25.26 16.62 4.46
C TYR A 20 26.49 17.13 5.22
N THR A 21 26.61 16.85 6.52
CA THR A 21 27.82 17.17 7.31
C THR A 21 29.05 16.46 6.74
N LYS A 22 28.91 15.19 6.36
CA LYS A 22 29.98 14.44 5.69
C LYS A 22 30.32 15.03 4.31
N ALA A 23 29.32 15.46 3.54
CA ALA A 23 29.58 16.10 2.25
C ALA A 23 30.29 17.45 2.41
N LEU A 24 29.94 18.20 3.45
CA LEU A 24 30.51 19.49 3.78
C LEU A 24 31.95 19.40 4.30
N SER A 25 32.35 18.29 4.93
CA SER A 25 33.76 18.07 5.28
C SER A 25 34.65 17.86 4.04
N ILE A 26 34.06 17.50 2.89
CA ILE A 26 34.74 17.35 1.60
C ILE A 26 34.72 18.68 0.84
N ALA A 27 33.58 19.38 0.82
CA ALA A 27 33.38 20.66 0.13
C ALA A 27 32.87 21.76 1.10
N PRO A 28 33.73 22.31 1.98
CA PRO A 28 33.31 23.16 3.11
C PRO A 28 32.74 24.53 2.73
N ASN A 29 32.99 24.98 1.50
CA ASN A 29 32.60 26.28 0.96
C ASN A 29 31.50 26.17 -0.11
N ASP A 30 30.81 25.03 -0.20
CA ASP A 30 29.68 24.84 -1.11
C ASP A 30 28.40 25.44 -0.48
N PRO A 31 27.81 26.48 -1.07
CA PRO A 31 26.63 27.16 -0.52
C PRO A 31 25.36 26.30 -0.58
N ASP A 32 25.20 25.42 -1.56
CA ASP A 32 24.05 24.52 -1.66
C ASP A 32 24.12 23.43 -0.59
N LEU A 33 25.31 22.93 -0.25
CA LEU A 33 25.50 22.02 0.88
C LEU A 33 25.15 22.66 2.22
N ARG A 34 25.56 23.91 2.44
CA ARG A 34 25.19 24.67 3.64
C ARG A 34 23.69 24.90 3.72
N LEU A 35 23.05 25.24 2.60
CA LEU A 35 21.60 25.38 2.50
C LEU A 35 20.86 24.07 2.76
N ASN A 36 21.32 22.96 2.19
CA ASN A 36 20.73 21.64 2.43
C ASN A 36 20.81 21.22 3.89
N LEU A 37 21.95 21.49 4.53
CA LEU A 37 22.13 21.23 5.96
C LEU A 37 21.22 22.14 6.81
N ALA A 38 21.12 23.43 6.47
CA ALA A 38 20.22 24.38 7.12
C ALA A 38 18.75 23.93 7.04
N SER A 39 18.30 23.52 5.86
CA SER A 39 16.95 22.96 5.65
C SER A 39 16.75 21.64 6.41
N ALA A 40 17.74 20.76 6.44
CA ALA A 40 17.67 19.50 7.20
C ALA A 40 17.51 19.76 8.71
N HIS A 41 18.27 20.70 9.27
CA HIS A 41 18.10 21.14 10.65
C HIS A 41 16.73 21.78 10.89
N LEU A 42 16.24 22.61 9.97
CA LEU A 42 14.90 23.19 10.07
C LEU A 42 13.83 22.07 10.12
N LEU A 43 13.91 21.09 9.24
CA LEU A 43 12.99 19.95 9.20
C LEU A 43 13.10 19.04 10.43
N ALA A 44 14.29 18.92 11.02
CA ALA A 44 14.51 18.23 12.30
C ALA A 44 13.97 19.01 13.53
N GLY A 45 13.46 20.24 13.35
CA GLY A 45 13.02 21.10 14.44
C GLY A 45 14.16 21.88 15.12
N GLU A 46 15.38 21.78 14.62
CA GLU A 46 16.59 22.39 15.18
C GLU A 46 16.80 23.82 14.63
N ALA A 47 15.84 24.71 14.89
CA ALA A 47 15.77 26.05 14.29
C ALA A 47 17.04 26.91 14.52
N GLU A 48 17.70 26.81 15.66
CA GLU A 48 18.94 27.56 15.93
C GLU A 48 20.11 27.10 15.05
N GLN A 49 20.22 25.80 14.78
CA GLN A 49 21.25 25.25 13.90
C GLN A 49 20.94 25.57 12.44
N ALA A 50 19.65 25.57 12.05
CA ALA A 50 19.22 26.01 10.73
C ALA A 50 19.66 27.46 10.45
N ILE A 51 19.48 28.38 11.41
CA ILE A 51 19.95 29.77 11.29
C ILE A 51 21.47 29.84 11.14
N ARG A 52 22.22 29.08 11.95
CA ARG A 52 23.70 29.06 11.87
C ARG A 52 24.18 28.67 10.48
N GLU A 53 23.66 27.58 9.92
CA GLU A 53 24.07 27.10 8.60
C GLU A 53 23.59 28.01 7.47
N ALA A 54 22.39 28.59 7.59
CA ALA A 54 21.89 29.59 6.65
C ALA A 54 22.70 30.89 6.67
N ASP A 55 23.18 31.35 7.83
CA ASP A 55 24.08 32.50 7.93
C ASP A 55 25.43 32.24 7.26
N VAL A 56 25.98 31.02 7.39
CA VAL A 56 27.19 30.62 6.65
C VAL A 56 26.91 30.57 5.15
N ALA A 57 25.76 30.04 4.72
CA ALA A 57 25.35 30.09 3.31
C ALA A 57 25.26 31.53 2.79
N LEU A 58 24.74 32.47 3.58
CA LEU A 58 24.67 33.90 3.22
C LEU A 58 26.04 34.58 3.19
N GLN A 59 27.02 34.11 3.95
CA GLN A 59 28.41 34.60 3.83
C GLN A 59 29.05 34.17 2.51
N LEU A 60 28.72 32.97 2.03
CA LEU A 60 29.20 32.44 0.74
C LEU A 60 28.44 33.04 -0.44
N GLU A 61 27.11 33.16 -0.30
CA GLU A 61 26.20 33.72 -1.30
C GLU A 61 25.26 34.77 -0.67
N PRO A 62 25.65 36.05 -0.63
CA PRO A 62 24.88 37.12 0.01
C PRO A 62 23.46 37.34 -0.53
N ASN A 63 23.20 36.86 -1.76
CA ASN A 63 21.92 36.95 -2.45
C ASN A 63 21.18 35.59 -2.52
N ALA A 64 21.45 34.66 -1.60
CA ALA A 64 20.73 33.39 -1.54
C ALA A 64 19.32 33.54 -0.92
N ALA A 65 18.30 33.67 -1.77
CA ALA A 65 16.90 33.75 -1.33
C ALA A 65 16.49 32.57 -0.44
N ALA A 66 16.96 31.35 -0.72
CA ALA A 66 16.67 30.19 0.13
C ALA A 66 17.23 30.31 1.54
N ALA A 67 18.43 30.89 1.71
CA ALA A 67 19.02 31.03 3.04
C ALA A 67 18.21 32.01 3.88
N TYR A 68 17.81 33.14 3.28
CA TYR A 68 16.89 34.06 3.93
C TYR A 68 15.52 33.43 4.23
N PHE A 69 14.99 32.59 3.35
CA PHE A 69 13.72 31.90 3.58
C PHE A 69 13.82 30.92 4.76
N VAL A 70 14.83 30.03 4.76
CA VAL A 70 15.09 29.07 5.83
C VAL A 70 15.33 29.77 7.17
N SER A 71 16.14 30.84 7.20
CA SER A 71 16.32 31.65 8.40
C SER A 71 15.01 32.29 8.86
N GLY A 72 14.21 32.83 7.94
CA GLY A 72 12.91 33.43 8.25
C GLY A 72 11.95 32.44 8.90
N SER A 73 11.85 31.23 8.34
CA SER A 73 11.04 30.13 8.88
C SER A 73 11.55 29.67 10.24
N ALA A 74 12.86 29.50 10.40
CA ALA A 74 13.48 29.19 11.68
C ALA A 74 13.20 30.26 12.75
N TYR A 75 13.25 31.54 12.38
CA TYR A 75 12.89 32.63 13.29
C TYR A 75 11.41 32.59 13.71
N LEU A 76 10.50 32.22 12.82
CA LEU A 76 9.08 32.03 13.19
C LEU A 76 8.90 30.86 14.17
N ARG A 77 9.60 29.74 13.97
CA ARG A 77 9.56 28.60 14.90
C ARG A 77 10.14 28.94 16.28
N LEU A 78 11.05 29.91 16.34
CA LEU A 78 11.61 30.46 17.59
C LEU A 78 10.80 31.63 18.15
N SER A 79 9.63 31.95 17.59
CA SER A 79 8.79 33.09 17.99
C SER A 79 9.53 34.44 17.94
N LYS A 80 10.37 34.66 16.90
CA LYS A 80 11.13 35.89 16.65
C LYS A 80 10.64 36.60 15.37
N PRO A 81 9.41 37.15 15.36
CA PRO A 81 8.75 37.63 14.16
C PRO A 81 9.45 38.84 13.49
N GLU A 82 10.16 39.71 14.23
CA GLU A 82 10.91 40.84 13.64
C GLU A 82 12.05 40.38 12.75
N ALA A 83 12.79 39.37 13.21
CA ALA A 83 13.89 38.77 12.45
C ALA A 83 13.36 38.02 11.22
N ALA A 84 12.22 37.32 11.38
CA ALA A 84 11.54 36.65 10.28
C ALA A 84 11.10 37.63 9.19
N VAL A 85 10.46 38.75 9.56
CA VAL A 85 10.09 39.82 8.61
C VAL A 85 11.30 40.31 7.83
N LYS A 86 12.42 40.61 8.51
CA LYS A 86 13.63 41.09 7.84
C LYS A 86 14.17 40.08 6.84
N ALA A 87 14.15 38.79 7.19
CA ALA A 87 14.60 37.72 6.33
C ALA A 87 13.68 37.56 5.11
N PHE A 88 12.36 37.46 5.29
CA PHE A 88 11.41 37.33 4.18
C PHE A 88 11.34 38.56 3.27
N GLU A 89 11.56 39.78 3.78
CA GLU A 89 11.70 40.97 2.93
C GLU A 89 12.94 40.90 2.04
N ASN A 90 14.03 40.26 2.48
CA ASN A 90 15.18 39.99 1.61
C ASN A 90 14.84 38.92 0.56
N VAL A 91 14.12 37.85 0.92
CA VAL A 91 13.61 36.86 -0.05
C VAL A 91 12.80 37.57 -1.13
N LYS A 92 11.82 38.39 -0.73
CA LYS A 92 10.96 39.16 -1.64
C LYS A 92 11.74 40.11 -2.55
N LYS A 93 12.84 40.71 -2.08
CA LYS A 93 13.70 41.57 -2.92
C LYS A 93 14.49 40.78 -3.96
N ILE A 94 14.96 39.59 -3.60
CA ILE A 94 15.81 38.75 -4.46
C ILE A 94 14.96 37.97 -5.46
N ASP A 95 13.87 37.38 -4.99
CA ASP A 95 12.91 36.65 -5.80
C ASP A 95 11.47 37.02 -5.38
N PRO A 96 10.87 37.98 -6.09
CA PRO A 96 9.48 38.37 -5.86
C PRO A 96 8.47 37.34 -6.40
N GLY A 97 8.92 36.26 -7.04
CA GLY A 97 8.09 35.24 -7.69
C GLY A 97 7.67 34.06 -6.81
N GLU A 98 8.11 34.00 -5.56
CA GLU A 98 7.79 32.89 -4.65
C GLU A 98 6.59 33.18 -3.74
N ALA A 99 5.45 32.54 -4.00
CA ALA A 99 4.20 32.77 -3.27
C ALA A 99 4.30 32.44 -1.76
N ALA A 100 5.04 31.38 -1.40
CA ALA A 100 5.23 30.98 0.00
C ALA A 100 5.90 32.10 0.84
N THR A 101 6.74 32.93 0.22
CA THR A 101 7.39 34.08 0.89
C THR A 101 6.37 35.07 1.40
N PHE A 102 5.34 35.38 0.60
CA PHE A 102 4.30 36.33 0.98
C PHE A 102 3.41 35.78 2.08
N PHE A 103 3.12 34.48 2.04
CA PHE A 103 2.43 33.82 3.13
C PHE A 103 3.21 33.92 4.45
N GLN A 104 4.49 33.54 4.42
CA GLN A 104 5.36 33.58 5.59
C GLN A 104 5.57 35.00 6.13
N LEU A 105 5.67 35.99 5.23
CA LEU A 105 5.70 37.39 5.60
C LEU A 105 4.39 37.81 6.28
N GLY A 106 3.24 37.33 5.79
CA GLY A 106 1.93 37.51 6.43
C GLY A 106 1.91 36.96 7.85
N MET A 107 2.38 35.71 8.04
CA MET A 107 2.49 35.08 9.36
C MET A 107 3.43 35.86 10.31
N ALA A 108 4.58 36.30 9.82
CA ALA A 108 5.51 37.09 10.61
C ALA A 108 4.93 38.45 11.02
N ARG A 109 4.21 39.13 10.11
CA ARG A 109 3.53 40.40 10.40
C ARG A 109 2.34 40.23 11.34
N MET A 110 1.60 39.12 11.25
CA MET A 110 0.59 38.75 12.25
C MET A 110 1.21 38.58 13.64
N GLY A 111 2.38 37.93 13.73
CA GLY A 111 3.11 37.80 14.99
C GLY A 111 3.57 39.13 15.60
N LEU A 112 3.69 40.19 14.78
CA LEU A 112 3.96 41.57 15.21
C LEU A 112 2.68 42.41 15.41
N GLU A 113 1.51 41.82 15.25
CA GLU A 113 0.21 42.51 15.24
C GLU A 113 0.12 43.64 14.17
N GLN A 114 0.91 43.52 13.10
CA GLN A 114 0.91 44.44 11.96
C GLN A 114 -0.13 43.99 10.95
N TRP A 115 -1.40 44.12 11.35
CA TRP A 115 -2.53 43.51 10.63
C TRP A 115 -2.68 44.03 9.20
N THR A 116 -2.43 45.32 8.95
CA THR A 116 -2.54 45.90 7.59
C THR A 116 -1.52 45.32 6.63
N GLU A 117 -0.27 45.18 7.07
CA GLU A 117 0.82 44.59 6.31
C GLU A 117 0.65 43.08 6.14
N ALA A 118 0.15 42.39 7.16
CA ALA A 118 -0.19 40.98 7.09
C ALA A 118 -1.27 40.71 6.04
N ILE A 119 -2.34 41.51 6.04
CA ILE A 119 -3.42 41.47 5.03
C ILE A 119 -2.83 41.61 3.62
N ALA A 120 -1.99 42.63 3.40
CA ALA A 120 -1.39 42.87 2.10
C ALA A 120 -0.51 41.69 1.65
N ALA A 121 0.26 41.11 2.56
CA ALA A 121 1.13 39.96 2.26
C ALA A 121 0.31 38.71 1.90
N PHE A 122 -0.73 38.35 2.66
CA PHE A 122 -1.58 37.20 2.32
C PHE A 122 -2.32 37.39 1.00
N GLN A 123 -2.87 38.59 0.75
CA GLN A 123 -3.54 38.90 -0.52
C GLN A 123 -2.61 38.69 -1.73
N GLU A 124 -1.36 39.10 -1.60
CA GLU A 124 -0.37 38.92 -2.66
C GLU A 124 0.01 37.44 -2.85
N GLY A 125 0.19 36.69 -1.76
CA GLY A 125 0.44 35.24 -1.82
C GLY A 125 -0.69 34.47 -2.53
N ILE A 126 -1.95 34.79 -2.19
CA ILE A 126 -3.15 34.21 -2.83
C ILE A 126 -3.21 34.56 -4.32
N ARG A 127 -2.90 35.82 -4.67
CA ARG A 127 -2.89 36.28 -6.06
C ARG A 127 -1.87 35.52 -6.90
N MET A 128 -0.73 35.16 -6.31
CA MET A 128 0.38 34.51 -6.99
C MET A 128 0.20 33.00 -7.17
N ASP A 129 -0.40 32.33 -6.19
CA ASP A 129 -0.73 30.90 -6.28
C ASP A 129 -2.19 30.64 -5.90
N PRO A 130 -3.12 30.80 -6.87
CA PRO A 130 -4.55 30.65 -6.63
C PRO A 130 -4.98 29.21 -6.32
N ASN A 131 -4.12 28.20 -6.53
CA ASN A 131 -4.51 26.78 -6.46
C ASN A 131 -3.80 26.01 -5.33
N HIS A 132 -2.56 26.35 -4.97
CA HIS A 132 -1.77 25.58 -3.98
C HIS A 132 -1.95 26.07 -2.54
N LEU A 133 -2.13 27.37 -2.32
CA LEU A 133 -2.21 27.99 -0.98
C LEU A 133 -3.64 28.39 -0.58
N HIS A 134 -4.63 28.04 -1.40
CA HIS A 134 -5.89 28.78 -1.52
C HIS A 134 -6.72 28.81 -0.22
N SER A 135 -6.96 27.67 0.41
CA SER A 135 -7.89 27.64 1.53
C SER A 135 -7.28 28.24 2.82
N LEU A 136 -6.08 27.82 3.19
CA LEU A 136 -5.46 28.23 4.45
C LEU A 136 -4.96 29.68 4.43
N ALA A 137 -4.58 30.21 3.25
CA ALA A 137 -4.29 31.63 3.07
C ALA A 137 -5.53 32.50 3.16
N HIS A 138 -6.68 32.06 2.63
CA HIS A 138 -7.94 32.75 2.87
C HIS A 138 -8.32 32.80 4.35
N TYR A 139 -8.04 31.73 5.10
CA TYR A 139 -8.27 31.70 6.55
C TYR A 139 -7.36 32.68 7.31
N GLN A 140 -6.04 32.65 7.09
CA GLN A 140 -5.13 33.58 7.79
C GLN A 140 -5.36 35.04 7.39
N LEU A 141 -5.73 35.28 6.13
CA LEU A 141 -6.18 36.59 5.68
C LEU A 141 -7.46 37.02 6.39
N ALA A 142 -8.46 36.14 6.52
CA ALA A 142 -9.68 36.43 7.26
C ALA A 142 -9.41 36.71 8.74
N GLN A 143 -8.53 35.96 9.40
CA GLN A 143 -8.13 36.23 10.79
C GLN A 143 -7.48 37.62 10.92
N SER A 144 -6.58 37.96 10.00
CA SER A 144 -5.93 39.28 9.95
C SER A 144 -6.95 40.40 9.72
N LEU A 145 -7.95 40.18 8.85
CA LEU A 145 -9.04 41.12 8.60
C LEU A 145 -9.95 41.31 9.81
N LEU A 146 -10.27 40.24 10.56
CA LEU A 146 -11.03 40.32 11.80
C LEU A 146 -10.30 41.16 12.85
N ARG A 147 -8.99 40.92 13.01
CA ARG A 147 -8.14 41.70 13.95
C ARG A 147 -7.97 43.15 13.51
N ALA A 148 -8.05 43.43 12.21
CA ALA A 148 -8.07 44.78 11.65
C ALA A 148 -9.46 45.45 11.65
N GLY A 149 -10.51 44.80 12.18
CA GLY A 149 -11.88 45.34 12.24
C GLY A 149 -12.67 45.31 10.92
N ARG A 150 -12.22 44.53 9.93
CA ARG A 150 -12.81 44.42 8.58
C ARG A 150 -13.65 43.14 8.44
N SER A 151 -14.69 43.04 9.28
CA SER A 151 -15.49 41.81 9.44
C SER A 151 -16.21 41.35 8.17
N ASP A 152 -16.74 42.28 7.35
CA ASP A 152 -17.49 41.91 6.13
C ASP A 152 -16.60 41.26 5.07
N GLU A 153 -15.35 41.70 4.96
CA GLU A 153 -14.38 41.11 4.03
C GLU A 153 -13.85 39.78 4.55
N ALA A 154 -13.60 39.68 5.86
CA ALA A 154 -13.26 38.44 6.51
C ALA A 154 -14.34 37.37 6.29
N GLN A 155 -15.61 37.72 6.44
CA GLN A 155 -16.72 36.78 6.27
C GLN A 155 -16.80 36.22 4.84
N LYS A 156 -16.57 37.06 3.82
CA LYS A 156 -16.51 36.60 2.41
C LYS A 156 -15.35 35.65 2.18
N LEU A 157 -14.20 35.89 2.79
CA LEU A 157 -13.03 35.02 2.67
C LEU A 157 -13.18 33.73 3.47
N LEU A 158 -13.87 33.74 4.60
CA LEU A 158 -14.26 32.52 5.32
C LEU A 158 -15.26 31.69 4.49
N GLN A 159 -16.17 32.34 3.76
CA GLN A 159 -17.06 31.66 2.81
C GLN A 159 -16.30 31.09 1.61
N LEU A 160 -15.33 31.83 1.04
CA LEU A 160 -14.47 31.33 -0.04
C LEU A 160 -13.52 30.22 0.44
N HIS A 161 -13.00 30.31 1.66
CA HIS A 161 -12.27 29.24 2.34
C HIS A 161 -13.14 27.98 2.44
N ALA A 162 -14.40 28.13 2.85
CA ALA A 162 -15.36 27.04 2.95
C ALA A 162 -15.87 26.48 1.60
N ALA A 163 -15.90 27.29 0.53
CA ALA A 163 -16.38 26.90 -0.80
C ALA A 163 -15.30 26.32 -1.72
N ASN A 164 -14.04 26.75 -1.58
CA ASN A 164 -12.89 26.19 -2.31
C ASN A 164 -12.37 24.88 -1.70
N SER A 165 -13.08 24.38 -0.71
CA SER A 165 -12.93 23.08 -0.07
C SER A 165 -13.16 21.88 -1.00
N GLU A 166 -13.72 22.07 -2.18
CA GLU A 166 -13.95 20.96 -3.11
C GLU A 166 -12.65 20.44 -3.79
N GLY A 167 -11.46 20.98 -3.47
CA GLY A 167 -10.20 20.47 -4.02
C GLY A 167 -8.92 20.76 -3.23
N GLY A 168 -8.58 19.96 -2.22
CA GLY A 168 -7.16 19.59 -2.15
C GLY A 168 -6.17 20.36 -1.25
N GLY A 169 -6.52 21.14 -0.21
CA GLY A 169 -5.53 22.04 0.44
C GLY A 169 -4.87 21.59 1.77
N PRO A 170 -3.56 21.28 1.91
CA PRO A 170 -2.88 20.61 3.05
C PRO A 170 -3.19 21.05 4.50
N ALA A 171 -2.81 20.21 5.49
CA ALA A 171 -3.11 20.41 6.91
C ALA A 171 -2.29 21.57 7.44
N ALA A 172 -2.82 22.36 8.37
CA ALA A 172 -2.14 23.55 8.87
C ALA A 172 -0.97 23.20 9.82
N SER A 173 0.20 22.89 9.25
CA SER A 173 1.48 22.79 9.96
C SER A 173 2.42 23.91 9.51
N ALA A 174 3.45 24.24 10.30
CA ALA A 174 4.48 25.18 9.86
C ALA A 174 5.11 24.74 8.52
N ALA A 175 5.36 23.44 8.35
CA ALA A 175 5.91 22.85 7.13
C ALA A 175 5.02 23.09 5.90
N THR A 176 3.71 23.15 6.07
CA THR A 176 2.74 23.43 4.99
C THR A 176 2.94 24.80 4.38
N PHE A 177 3.23 25.79 5.23
CA PHE A 177 3.48 27.17 4.80
C PHE A 177 4.91 27.39 4.33
N GLU A 178 5.83 26.55 4.78
CA GLU A 178 7.24 26.59 4.39
C GLU A 178 7.48 25.87 3.06
N LYS A 179 6.52 25.05 2.61
CA LYS A 179 6.53 24.33 1.32
C LYS A 179 6.76 25.31 0.18
N SER A 180 7.98 25.28 -0.32
CA SER A 180 8.49 26.13 -1.39
C SER A 180 9.69 25.47 -2.02
N LYS A 181 10.13 25.99 -3.17
CA LYS A 181 11.39 25.58 -3.79
C LYS A 181 12.63 25.85 -2.92
N TYR A 182 12.49 26.59 -1.82
CA TYR A 182 13.61 27.00 -0.97
C TYR A 182 13.97 26.02 0.15
N ILE A 183 13.02 25.19 0.58
CA ILE A 183 13.27 24.13 1.56
C ILE A 183 13.61 22.78 0.90
N GLN A 184 13.45 22.69 -0.42
CA GLN A 184 13.81 21.49 -1.17
C GLN A 184 15.33 21.30 -1.21
N PRO A 185 15.82 20.06 -1.01
CA PRO A 185 17.23 19.77 -1.17
C PRO A 185 17.75 20.21 -2.55
N ARG A 186 18.67 21.17 -2.53
CA ARG A 186 19.45 21.66 -3.65
C ARG A 186 20.57 20.69 -3.93
N VAL A 187 20.21 19.62 -4.61
CA VAL A 187 21.20 18.76 -5.23
C VAL A 187 21.16 19.09 -6.71
N PRO A 188 22.25 19.62 -7.30
CA PRO A 188 22.37 19.68 -8.75
C PRO A 188 22.25 18.26 -9.26
N PHE A 189 21.03 17.84 -9.62
CA PHE A 189 20.82 16.55 -10.22
C PHE A 189 21.23 16.70 -11.67
N ARG A 190 22.44 16.25 -11.94
CA ARG A 190 22.86 15.99 -13.29
C ARG A 190 22.73 14.49 -13.47
N LEU A 191 21.70 14.09 -14.20
CA LEU A 191 21.56 12.71 -14.61
C LEU A 191 22.85 12.26 -15.29
N GLU A 192 23.47 11.25 -14.71
CA GLU A 192 24.69 10.66 -15.21
C GLU A 192 24.45 10.16 -16.63
N GLN A 193 25.26 10.65 -17.57
CA GLN A 193 25.13 10.28 -18.97
C GLN A 193 25.93 9.01 -19.25
N PRO A 194 25.48 8.16 -20.18
CA PRO A 194 26.25 7.03 -20.67
C PRO A 194 27.65 7.46 -21.10
N ARG A 195 28.64 6.57 -20.94
CA ARG A 195 29.97 6.84 -21.53
C ARG A 195 29.81 7.00 -23.03
N ARG A 196 30.37 8.07 -23.59
CA ARG A 196 30.25 8.39 -25.01
C ARG A 196 30.71 7.24 -25.91
N ASP A 197 31.84 6.64 -25.55
CA ASP A 197 32.45 5.54 -26.31
C ASP A 197 31.93 4.16 -25.88
N GLY A 198 31.04 4.11 -24.88
CA GLY A 198 30.53 2.87 -24.28
C GLY A 198 31.62 2.00 -23.64
N ILE A 199 31.32 0.72 -23.52
CA ILE A 199 32.28 -0.35 -23.21
C ILE A 199 32.40 -1.29 -24.40
N ARG A 200 33.49 -2.07 -24.44
CA ARG A 200 33.71 -3.00 -25.55
C ARG A 200 32.92 -4.28 -25.29
N ILE A 201 31.87 -4.48 -26.09
CA ILE A 201 31.01 -5.66 -26.04
C ILE A 201 31.02 -6.36 -27.38
N ARG A 202 30.92 -7.69 -27.35
CA ARG A 202 30.62 -8.49 -28.53
C ARG A 202 29.66 -9.61 -28.16
N PHE A 203 28.62 -9.80 -28.96
CA PHE A 203 27.80 -11.00 -28.87
C PHE A 203 28.44 -12.12 -29.68
N VAL A 204 28.75 -13.22 -29.01
CA VAL A 204 29.39 -14.40 -29.59
C VAL A 204 28.40 -15.54 -29.63
N ASP A 205 28.21 -16.15 -30.79
CA ASP A 205 27.33 -17.32 -30.91
C ASP A 205 27.95 -18.53 -30.25
N ALA A 206 27.40 -18.86 -29.08
CA ALA A 206 27.74 -20.03 -28.29
C ALA A 206 26.68 -21.15 -28.46
N THR A 207 25.80 -21.07 -29.47
CA THR A 207 24.71 -22.02 -29.69
C THR A 207 25.18 -23.47 -29.65
N SER A 208 26.25 -23.80 -30.37
CA SER A 208 26.77 -25.18 -30.41
C SER A 208 27.37 -25.65 -29.08
N GLU A 209 27.88 -24.72 -28.27
CA GLU A 209 28.44 -25.00 -26.94
C GLU A 209 27.33 -25.24 -25.92
N ILE A 210 26.33 -24.37 -25.92
CA ILE A 210 25.29 -24.29 -24.89
C ILE A 210 24.11 -25.23 -25.18
N LEU A 211 23.65 -25.29 -26.43
CA LEU A 211 22.49 -26.08 -26.85
C LEU A 211 22.86 -27.37 -27.59
N ARG A 212 24.10 -27.52 -28.06
CA ARG A 212 24.58 -28.67 -28.86
C ARG A 212 23.62 -29.01 -30.02
N GLU A 213 23.26 -30.29 -30.18
CA GLU A 213 22.27 -30.75 -31.18
C GLU A 213 20.84 -30.22 -30.92
N GLY A 214 20.58 -29.68 -29.73
CA GLY A 214 19.30 -29.08 -29.36
C GLY A 214 18.95 -27.81 -30.14
N ALA A 215 19.97 -27.11 -30.67
CA ALA A 215 19.81 -25.84 -31.37
C ALA A 215 18.85 -25.87 -32.56
N THR A 216 18.76 -26.97 -33.30
CA THR A 216 17.81 -27.13 -34.42
C THR A 216 16.57 -27.92 -34.03
N ARG A 217 16.56 -28.51 -32.83
CA ARG A 217 15.51 -29.39 -32.34
C ARG A 217 14.41 -28.63 -31.61
N TYR A 218 14.75 -27.51 -30.98
CA TYR A 218 13.83 -26.68 -30.21
C TYR A 218 13.45 -25.42 -30.97
N ALA A 219 12.32 -24.81 -30.63
CA ALA A 219 11.82 -23.59 -31.22
C ALA A 219 11.06 -22.75 -30.18
N GLY A 220 10.76 -21.51 -30.56
CA GLY A 220 9.87 -20.63 -29.81
C GLY A 220 8.40 -21.11 -29.80
N PRO A 221 7.54 -20.53 -28.94
CA PRO A 221 7.84 -19.47 -27.98
C PRO A 221 8.83 -19.92 -26.88
N ILE A 222 9.54 -18.97 -26.27
CA ILE A 222 10.52 -19.18 -25.18
C ILE A 222 9.99 -18.56 -23.88
N GLY A 223 10.16 -19.28 -22.76
CA GLY A 223 10.01 -18.73 -21.40
C GLY A 223 11.30 -18.93 -20.61
N VAL A 224 11.75 -17.90 -19.90
CA VAL A 224 12.84 -18.00 -18.93
C VAL A 224 12.23 -18.35 -17.59
N VAL A 225 12.72 -19.43 -16.95
CA VAL A 225 12.11 -19.97 -15.72
C VAL A 225 13.18 -20.27 -14.69
N GLN A 226 12.92 -19.99 -13.41
CA GLN A 226 13.71 -20.44 -12.28
C GLN A 226 13.06 -21.65 -11.59
N ALA A 227 13.82 -22.70 -11.30
CA ALA A 227 13.30 -23.87 -10.58
C ALA A 227 12.93 -23.56 -9.12
N HIS A 228 13.51 -22.51 -8.53
CA HIS A 228 13.15 -21.90 -7.25
C HIS A 228 13.78 -20.49 -7.19
N PRO A 229 13.38 -19.61 -6.26
CA PRO A 229 13.93 -18.26 -6.18
C PRO A 229 15.46 -18.28 -6.00
N GLY A 230 16.15 -17.41 -6.76
CA GLY A 230 17.62 -17.32 -6.75
C GLY A 230 18.37 -18.45 -7.46
N ALA A 231 17.67 -19.37 -8.14
CA ALA A 231 18.29 -20.39 -8.99
C ALA A 231 18.84 -19.81 -10.29
N VAL A 232 19.64 -20.60 -11.01
CA VAL A 232 20.07 -20.27 -12.38
C VAL A 232 18.87 -20.26 -13.34
N ASN A 233 18.93 -19.40 -14.35
CA ASN A 233 17.89 -19.29 -15.37
C ASN A 233 17.83 -20.55 -16.26
N HIS A 234 16.65 -21.13 -16.42
CA HIS A 234 16.35 -22.24 -17.33
C HIS A 234 15.53 -21.75 -18.53
N LEU A 235 15.37 -22.60 -19.55
CA LEU A 235 14.51 -22.29 -20.69
C LEU A 235 13.35 -23.28 -20.80
N PHE A 236 12.14 -22.77 -20.95
CA PHE A 236 10.98 -23.54 -21.37
C PHE A 236 10.71 -23.30 -22.85
N VAL A 237 10.68 -24.36 -23.66
CA VAL A 237 10.70 -24.27 -25.12
C VAL A 237 9.75 -25.28 -25.77
N SER A 238 9.42 -25.03 -27.04
CA SER A 238 8.72 -26.00 -27.88
C SER A 238 9.71 -26.98 -28.54
N GLU A 239 9.31 -28.25 -28.66
CA GLU A 239 9.91 -29.26 -29.53
C GLU A 239 8.91 -29.54 -30.67
N PRO A 240 9.05 -28.90 -31.85
CA PRO A 240 8.03 -28.89 -32.90
C PRO A 240 7.51 -30.28 -33.27
N GLY A 241 6.19 -30.42 -33.28
CA GLY A 241 5.50 -31.68 -33.59
C GLY A 241 5.56 -32.75 -32.48
N ARG A 242 6.23 -32.47 -31.35
CA ARG A 242 6.34 -33.40 -30.22
C ARG A 242 5.70 -32.90 -28.94
N GLY A 243 6.00 -31.67 -28.51
CA GLY A 243 5.50 -31.15 -27.23
C GLY A 243 6.29 -29.94 -26.73
N PHE A 244 6.20 -29.66 -25.44
CA PHE A 244 7.03 -28.67 -24.74
C PHE A 244 8.01 -29.34 -23.79
N ARG A 245 9.10 -28.65 -23.45
CA ARG A 245 10.15 -29.17 -22.58
C ARG A 245 10.89 -28.06 -21.84
N LEU A 246 11.30 -28.35 -20.61
CA LEU A 246 12.29 -27.56 -19.87
C LEU A 246 13.71 -27.97 -20.30
N LEU A 247 14.53 -27.00 -20.68
CA LEU A 247 15.99 -27.14 -20.80
C LEU A 247 16.61 -26.61 -19.51
N ARG A 248 17.13 -27.51 -18.68
CA ARG A 248 17.78 -27.16 -17.43
C ARG A 248 19.16 -26.61 -17.72
N ASN A 249 19.45 -25.49 -17.09
CA ASN A 249 20.79 -24.94 -17.07
C ASN A 249 21.64 -25.66 -16.02
N VAL A 250 22.62 -26.42 -16.50
CA VAL A 250 23.56 -27.17 -15.68
C VAL A 250 24.96 -26.68 -16.00
N SER A 251 25.51 -25.81 -15.14
CA SER A 251 26.84 -25.21 -15.32
C SER A 251 26.99 -24.47 -16.66
N GLY A 252 26.02 -23.61 -17.01
CA GLY A 252 26.01 -22.84 -18.25
C GLY A 252 25.61 -23.63 -19.48
N LYS A 253 25.12 -24.87 -19.35
CA LYS A 253 24.68 -25.69 -20.49
C LYS A 253 23.21 -26.04 -20.37
N LEU A 254 22.47 -25.88 -21.47
CA LEU A 254 21.03 -26.11 -21.50
C LEU A 254 20.74 -27.54 -21.95
N GLU A 255 20.49 -28.41 -20.97
CA GLU A 255 20.24 -29.84 -21.17
C GLU A 255 18.75 -30.16 -21.03
N PRO A 256 18.16 -30.97 -21.94
CA PRO A 256 16.74 -31.26 -21.89
C PRO A 256 16.37 -32.11 -20.67
N ASP A 257 15.35 -31.68 -19.93
CA ASP A 257 14.68 -32.54 -18.96
C ASP A 257 14.12 -33.78 -19.68
N ALA A 258 14.01 -34.92 -19.00
CA ALA A 258 13.46 -36.15 -19.57
C ALA A 258 11.97 -36.02 -19.92
N GLN A 259 11.21 -35.24 -19.13
CA GLN A 259 9.78 -35.09 -19.31
C GLN A 259 9.42 -34.30 -20.58
N LEU A 260 8.48 -34.83 -21.38
CA LEU A 260 7.87 -34.13 -22.51
C LEU A 260 6.44 -33.77 -22.14
N LEU A 261 6.08 -32.51 -22.33
CA LEU A 261 4.74 -31.97 -22.05
C LEU A 261 3.92 -31.91 -23.34
N PRO A 262 2.59 -32.11 -23.26
CA PRO A 262 1.74 -32.23 -24.44
C PRO A 262 1.59 -30.91 -25.21
N LEU A 263 1.25 -31.02 -26.50
CA LEU A 263 0.78 -29.93 -27.34
C LEU A 263 -0.53 -30.29 -28.03
N ILE A 264 -1.23 -29.30 -28.57
CA ILE A 264 -2.39 -29.46 -29.45
C ILE A 264 -1.88 -29.67 -30.89
N PRO A 265 -2.17 -30.82 -31.54
CA PRO A 265 -1.66 -31.11 -32.87
C PRO A 265 -2.01 -30.04 -33.90
N GLY A 266 -0.97 -29.52 -34.57
CA GLY A 266 -1.08 -28.48 -35.59
C GLY A 266 -1.48 -27.11 -35.07
N ALA A 267 -1.43 -26.85 -33.77
CA ALA A 267 -1.53 -25.51 -33.20
C ALA A 267 -0.22 -24.73 -33.42
N HIS A 268 -0.36 -23.42 -33.58
CA HIS A 268 0.74 -22.46 -33.56
C HIS A 268 0.72 -21.72 -32.24
N TYR A 269 1.85 -21.78 -31.54
CA TYR A 269 2.05 -21.09 -30.26
C TYR A 269 2.87 -19.84 -30.51
N SER A 270 2.47 -18.75 -29.88
CA SER A 270 2.95 -17.39 -30.17
C SER A 270 3.65 -16.75 -28.99
N ARG A 271 3.27 -17.11 -27.76
CA ARG A 271 3.82 -16.51 -26.54
C ARG A 271 3.80 -17.48 -25.35
N LEU A 272 4.82 -17.37 -24.51
CA LEU A 272 4.90 -17.99 -23.19
C LEU A 272 4.84 -16.90 -22.13
N LEU A 273 4.11 -17.17 -21.06
CA LEU A 273 4.01 -16.31 -19.89
C LEU A 273 4.48 -17.11 -18.67
N VAL A 274 5.34 -16.49 -17.86
CA VAL A 274 5.94 -17.11 -16.67
C VAL A 274 5.56 -16.30 -15.45
N GLY A 275 5.15 -16.98 -14.38
CA GLY A 275 4.87 -16.35 -13.10
C GLY A 275 4.34 -17.35 -12.08
N ASP A 276 4.50 -17.05 -10.78
CA ASP A 276 3.94 -17.87 -9.70
C ASP A 276 2.42 -17.69 -9.63
N LEU A 277 1.67 -18.66 -10.17
CA LEU A 277 0.20 -18.60 -10.22
C LEU A 277 -0.44 -19.15 -8.94
N GLN A 278 0.31 -19.76 -8.03
CA GLN A 278 -0.24 -20.42 -6.85
C GLN A 278 0.20 -19.79 -5.53
N ASN A 279 1.08 -18.79 -5.59
CA ASN A 279 1.77 -18.20 -4.45
C ASN A 279 2.58 -19.26 -3.65
N ASP A 280 3.14 -20.26 -4.33
CA ASP A 280 3.95 -21.33 -3.73
C ASP A 280 5.47 -21.12 -3.88
N ARG A 281 5.87 -20.01 -4.51
CA ARG A 281 7.23 -19.58 -4.85
C ARG A 281 7.87 -20.32 -6.02
N PHE A 282 7.09 -21.08 -6.79
CA PHE A 282 7.53 -21.73 -8.01
C PHE A 282 6.84 -21.08 -9.20
N GLU A 283 7.61 -20.86 -10.27
CA GLU A 283 7.07 -20.25 -11.48
C GLU A 283 6.29 -21.27 -12.29
N ASP A 284 5.07 -20.91 -12.66
CA ASP A 284 4.21 -21.66 -13.57
C ASP A 284 4.25 -21.04 -14.97
N VAL A 285 3.81 -21.80 -15.97
CA VAL A 285 3.93 -21.41 -17.38
C VAL A 285 2.59 -21.50 -18.11
N ILE A 286 2.17 -20.41 -18.75
CA ILE A 286 1.04 -20.41 -19.70
C ILE A 286 1.58 -20.30 -21.12
N VAL A 287 1.13 -21.19 -22.01
CA VAL A 287 1.45 -21.15 -23.45
C VAL A 287 0.24 -20.75 -24.25
N LEU A 288 0.31 -19.63 -24.96
CA LEU A 288 -0.78 -19.11 -25.77
C LEU A 288 -0.70 -19.66 -27.20
N GLY A 289 -1.80 -20.20 -27.70
CA GLY A 289 -1.89 -20.80 -29.03
C GLY A 289 -3.16 -20.46 -29.80
N ASP A 290 -3.09 -20.53 -31.12
CA ASP A 290 -4.16 -20.18 -32.06
C ASP A 290 -5.35 -21.15 -32.06
N LYS A 291 -5.13 -22.40 -31.64
CA LYS A 291 -6.15 -23.46 -31.52
C LYS A 291 -6.54 -23.80 -30.09
N GLY A 292 -5.81 -23.26 -29.11
CA GLY A 292 -5.98 -23.51 -27.68
C GLY A 292 -4.69 -23.19 -26.94
N SER A 293 -4.79 -22.99 -25.63
CA SER A 293 -3.66 -22.61 -24.77
C SER A 293 -3.39 -23.69 -23.72
N HIS A 294 -2.16 -23.73 -23.21
CA HIS A 294 -1.74 -24.66 -22.16
C HIS A 294 -1.39 -23.94 -20.87
N LEU A 295 -1.55 -24.64 -19.75
CA LEU A 295 -1.07 -24.25 -18.44
C LEU A 295 -0.21 -25.39 -17.87
N PHE A 296 1.03 -25.09 -17.52
CA PHE A 296 1.97 -26.03 -16.92
C PHE A 296 2.35 -25.55 -15.52
N GLN A 297 2.04 -26.39 -14.53
CA GLN A 297 2.31 -26.14 -13.13
C GLN A 297 3.67 -26.73 -12.74
N PHE A 298 4.52 -25.99 -12.05
CA PHE A 298 5.77 -26.51 -11.50
C PHE A 298 5.62 -26.91 -10.05
N GLY A 299 6.06 -28.13 -9.73
CA GLY A 299 6.13 -28.61 -8.35
C GLY A 299 7.44 -28.24 -7.66
N THR A 300 7.49 -28.41 -6.34
CA THR A 300 8.69 -28.20 -5.50
C THR A 300 9.88 -29.09 -5.87
N ASN A 301 9.64 -30.17 -6.62
CA ASN A 301 10.66 -31.05 -7.19
C ASN A 301 11.22 -30.53 -8.53
N GLY A 302 10.76 -29.36 -8.99
CA GLY A 302 11.13 -28.73 -10.25
C GLY A 302 10.55 -29.42 -11.50
N LEU A 303 9.61 -30.36 -11.34
CA LEU A 303 8.93 -31.01 -12.48
C LEU A 303 7.65 -30.25 -12.83
N ALA A 304 7.38 -30.16 -14.13
CA ALA A 304 6.17 -29.51 -14.64
C ALA A 304 5.05 -30.53 -14.88
N THR A 305 3.80 -30.16 -14.63
CA THR A 305 2.62 -30.99 -14.93
C THR A 305 1.61 -30.20 -15.74
N ASP A 306 0.92 -30.88 -16.68
CA ASP A 306 -0.15 -30.24 -17.46
C ASP A 306 -1.39 -30.02 -16.60
N ALA A 307 -1.69 -28.75 -16.33
CA ALA A 307 -2.86 -28.27 -15.61
C ALA A 307 -3.86 -27.55 -16.54
N SER A 308 -3.73 -27.69 -17.86
CA SER A 308 -4.58 -27.01 -18.84
C SER A 308 -6.08 -27.28 -18.66
N SER A 309 -6.42 -28.51 -18.27
CA SER A 309 -7.81 -28.91 -17.97
C SER A 309 -8.35 -28.26 -16.69
N LEU A 310 -7.51 -28.11 -15.67
CA LEU A 310 -7.88 -27.44 -14.41
C LEU A 310 -8.07 -25.94 -14.63
N GLY A 311 -7.19 -25.34 -15.45
CA GLY A 311 -7.22 -23.92 -15.77
C GLY A 311 -8.28 -23.49 -16.76
N GLU A 312 -8.98 -24.42 -17.42
CA GLU A 312 -9.94 -24.17 -18.49
C GLU A 312 -9.40 -23.31 -19.66
N LEU A 313 -8.08 -23.20 -19.78
CA LEU A 313 -7.42 -22.42 -20.85
C LEU A 313 -7.30 -23.18 -22.17
N GLY A 314 -7.62 -24.47 -22.21
CA GLY A 314 -7.56 -25.28 -23.44
C GLY A 314 -8.40 -24.74 -24.60
N ALA A 315 -9.48 -24.01 -24.31
CA ALA A 315 -10.34 -23.37 -25.30
C ALA A 315 -9.91 -21.93 -25.66
N LEU A 316 -9.02 -21.30 -24.87
CA LEU A 316 -8.52 -19.96 -25.12
C LEU A 316 -7.61 -19.99 -26.35
N ARG A 317 -8.01 -19.27 -27.40
CA ARG A 317 -7.22 -19.06 -28.61
C ARG A 317 -6.61 -17.68 -28.54
N ALA A 318 -5.31 -17.58 -28.29
CA ALA A 318 -4.64 -16.31 -28.07
C ALA A 318 -3.32 -16.20 -28.85
N VAL A 319 -3.04 -14.99 -29.34
CA VAL A 319 -1.81 -14.64 -30.06
C VAL A 319 -0.86 -13.77 -29.25
N ASP A 320 -1.38 -13.11 -28.22
CA ASP A 320 -0.58 -12.33 -27.28
C ASP A 320 -1.24 -12.33 -25.89
N GLY A 321 -0.49 -11.99 -24.85
CA GLY A 321 -1.00 -11.90 -23.49
C GLY A 321 0.03 -11.44 -22.47
N MET A 322 -0.44 -11.23 -21.24
CA MET A 322 0.39 -10.93 -20.07
C MET A 322 -0.28 -11.42 -18.79
N LEU A 323 0.56 -11.72 -17.79
CA LEU A 323 0.14 -12.00 -16.42
C LEU A 323 0.18 -10.71 -15.61
N MET A 324 -0.85 -10.48 -14.80
CA MET A 324 -0.96 -9.27 -13.98
C MET A 324 -1.94 -9.51 -12.82
N ASP A 325 -1.63 -9.01 -11.64
CA ASP A 325 -2.57 -8.97 -10.51
C ASP A 325 -3.56 -7.80 -10.72
N LEU A 326 -4.59 -8.02 -11.54
CA LEU A 326 -5.50 -6.97 -11.98
C LEU A 326 -6.42 -6.51 -10.86
N ASP A 327 -6.78 -7.40 -9.95
CA ASP A 327 -7.69 -7.12 -8.85
C ASP A 327 -7.04 -7.13 -7.48
N PHE A 328 -5.71 -7.09 -7.40
CA PHE A 328 -4.95 -6.84 -6.16
C PHE A 328 -5.25 -7.88 -5.08
N THR A 329 -5.43 -9.13 -5.50
CA THR A 329 -5.66 -10.28 -4.62
C THR A 329 -4.39 -11.08 -4.33
N GLY A 330 -3.27 -10.67 -4.93
CA GLY A 330 -2.00 -11.38 -4.91
C GLY A 330 -1.99 -12.59 -5.86
N LYS A 331 -3.02 -12.77 -6.70
CA LYS A 331 -3.04 -13.79 -7.75
C LYS A 331 -2.81 -13.13 -9.11
N LEU A 332 -2.18 -13.86 -10.03
CA LEU A 332 -1.94 -13.35 -11.37
C LEU A 332 -3.10 -13.74 -12.29
N ASP A 333 -3.82 -12.73 -12.76
CA ASP A 333 -4.82 -12.85 -13.81
C ASP A 333 -4.14 -12.86 -15.19
N LEU A 334 -4.89 -13.28 -16.20
CA LEU A 334 -4.46 -13.32 -17.59
C LEU A 334 -5.24 -12.31 -18.44
N VAL A 335 -4.52 -11.37 -19.05
CA VAL A 335 -5.05 -10.55 -20.15
C VAL A 335 -4.50 -11.12 -21.45
N ALA A 336 -5.35 -11.37 -22.44
CA ALA A 336 -4.98 -12.03 -23.69
C ALA A 336 -5.62 -11.38 -24.91
N VAL A 337 -4.94 -11.42 -26.05
CA VAL A 337 -5.47 -11.00 -27.35
C VAL A 337 -5.97 -12.23 -28.10
N ASP A 338 -7.26 -12.27 -28.43
CA ASP A 338 -7.89 -13.38 -29.13
C ASP A 338 -7.33 -13.54 -30.55
N ALA A 339 -6.92 -14.75 -30.90
CA ALA A 339 -6.30 -15.07 -32.18
C ALA A 339 -7.21 -14.87 -33.40
N SER A 340 -8.53 -15.00 -33.21
CA SER A 340 -9.52 -14.98 -34.29
C SER A 340 -10.23 -13.63 -34.39
N THR A 341 -10.46 -12.95 -33.26
CA THR A 341 -11.24 -11.72 -33.21
C THR A 341 -10.42 -10.46 -32.97
N ALA A 342 -9.14 -10.58 -32.58
CA ALA A 342 -8.30 -9.46 -32.16
C ALA A 342 -8.95 -8.63 -31.03
N GLU A 343 -9.79 -9.26 -30.21
CA GLU A 343 -10.37 -8.67 -29.00
C GLU A 343 -9.44 -8.93 -27.82
N VAL A 344 -9.34 -7.97 -26.90
CA VAL A 344 -8.71 -8.20 -25.61
C VAL A 344 -9.70 -8.90 -24.69
N ARG A 345 -9.27 -10.03 -24.12
CA ARG A 345 -10.01 -10.82 -23.14
C ARG A 345 -9.30 -10.77 -21.79
N VAL A 346 -10.10 -10.72 -20.72
CA VAL A 346 -9.59 -10.78 -19.34
C VAL A 346 -10.09 -12.05 -18.70
N TYR A 347 -9.16 -12.79 -18.13
CA TYR A 347 -9.39 -14.04 -17.42
C TYR A 347 -8.89 -13.88 -15.99
N ARG A 348 -9.81 -13.95 -15.04
CA ARG A 348 -9.48 -13.90 -13.62
C ARG A 348 -9.16 -15.28 -13.09
N GLN A 349 -8.17 -15.39 -12.24
CA GLN A 349 -7.84 -16.62 -11.55
C GLN A 349 -8.67 -16.79 -10.26
N TYR A 350 -9.54 -17.80 -10.23
CA TYR A 350 -10.26 -18.26 -9.06
C TYR A 350 -9.61 -19.53 -8.48
N GLY A 351 -9.63 -19.71 -7.16
CA GLY A 351 -9.00 -20.89 -6.53
C GLY A 351 -7.54 -21.12 -6.96
N PRO A 352 -7.04 -22.38 -6.95
CA PRO A 352 -5.75 -22.74 -7.53
C PRO A 352 -5.91 -22.95 -9.05
N LEU A 353 -5.16 -22.17 -9.84
CA LEU A 353 -4.97 -22.33 -11.28
C LEU A 353 -6.21 -22.26 -12.20
N HIS A 354 -7.43 -22.00 -11.71
CA HIS A 354 -8.64 -21.97 -12.52
C HIS A 354 -8.95 -20.56 -13.07
N PHE A 355 -9.09 -20.41 -14.39
CA PHE A 355 -9.29 -19.10 -15.03
C PHE A 355 -10.71 -18.95 -15.60
N THR A 356 -11.39 -17.86 -15.24
CA THR A 356 -12.73 -17.53 -15.74
C THR A 356 -12.71 -16.23 -16.54
N ASN A 357 -13.35 -16.23 -17.72
CA ASN A 357 -13.46 -15.02 -18.54
C ASN A 357 -14.37 -13.97 -17.89
N ILE A 358 -13.81 -12.81 -17.54
CA ILE A 358 -14.50 -11.67 -16.92
C ILE A 358 -14.45 -10.42 -17.81
N THR A 359 -14.24 -10.58 -19.12
CA THR A 359 -14.01 -9.47 -20.06
C THR A 359 -15.11 -8.40 -19.96
N SER A 360 -16.38 -8.80 -19.87
CA SER A 360 -17.52 -7.87 -19.75
C SER A 360 -17.54 -7.06 -18.44
N ALA A 361 -16.91 -7.56 -17.38
CA ALA A 361 -16.81 -6.90 -16.07
C ALA A 361 -15.50 -6.11 -15.90
N SER A 362 -14.49 -6.35 -16.75
CA SER A 362 -13.14 -5.78 -16.62
C SER A 362 -13.01 -4.29 -16.93
N GLY A 363 -13.95 -3.73 -17.72
CA GLY A 363 -13.88 -2.35 -18.23
C GLY A 363 -13.25 -2.21 -19.62
N ILE A 364 -12.80 -3.30 -20.24
CA ILE A 364 -12.34 -3.29 -21.63
C ILE A 364 -13.48 -2.88 -22.58
N PRO A 365 -13.27 -1.90 -23.49
CA PRO A 365 -14.30 -1.50 -24.46
C PRO A 365 -14.63 -2.63 -25.44
N ALA A 366 -15.92 -2.95 -25.60
CA ALA A 366 -16.38 -3.95 -26.59
C ALA A 366 -16.08 -3.56 -28.06
N SER A 367 -15.69 -2.30 -28.29
CA SER A 367 -15.26 -1.76 -29.58
C SER A 367 -13.78 -2.03 -29.90
N LEU A 368 -12.96 -2.42 -28.91
CA LEU A 368 -11.55 -2.73 -29.10
C LEU A 368 -11.42 -4.14 -29.72
N ARG A 369 -11.46 -4.20 -31.05
CA ARG A 369 -11.48 -5.43 -31.88
C ARG A 369 -10.33 -5.48 -32.87
N ASP A 370 -9.33 -4.65 -32.67
CA ASP A 370 -8.14 -4.55 -33.50
C ASP A 370 -6.87 -4.60 -32.66
N ALA A 371 -6.92 -5.22 -31.48
CA ALA A 371 -5.76 -5.38 -30.60
C ALA A 371 -4.72 -6.32 -31.23
N ALA A 372 -3.45 -5.98 -31.07
CA ALA A 372 -2.34 -6.78 -31.59
C ALA A 372 -1.34 -7.16 -30.52
N HIS A 373 -0.86 -6.19 -29.73
CA HIS A 373 0.04 -6.43 -28.61
C HIS A 373 -0.42 -5.76 -27.32
N ILE A 374 -0.04 -6.35 -26.19
CA ILE A 374 -0.32 -5.80 -24.86
C ILE A 374 0.90 -5.76 -23.95
N GLN A 375 0.99 -4.73 -23.12
CA GLN A 375 1.99 -4.59 -22.06
C GLN A 375 1.36 -3.88 -20.86
N MET A 376 1.80 -4.22 -19.65
CA MET A 376 1.42 -3.51 -18.44
C MET A 376 2.47 -2.44 -18.10
N GLU A 377 2.03 -1.26 -17.69
CA GLU A 377 2.89 -0.16 -17.26
C GLU A 377 2.12 0.77 -16.31
N ASP A 378 2.76 1.40 -15.32
CA ASP A 378 2.12 2.41 -14.45
C ASP A 378 2.28 3.77 -15.15
N TRP A 379 1.49 3.98 -16.20
CA TRP A 379 1.72 5.04 -17.18
C TRP A 379 1.59 6.43 -16.57
N ASN A 380 0.60 6.60 -15.69
CA ASN A 380 0.30 7.86 -15.02
C ASN A 380 1.02 8.00 -13.65
N ARG A 381 1.81 6.99 -13.27
CA ARG A 381 2.52 6.89 -12.00
C ARG A 381 1.61 6.95 -10.78
N ASP A 382 0.39 6.46 -10.82
CA ASP A 382 -0.51 6.47 -9.68
C ASP A 382 -0.32 5.25 -8.74
N GLY A 383 0.58 4.33 -9.10
CA GLY A 383 0.86 3.11 -8.36
C GLY A 383 -0.03 1.93 -8.74
N ASN A 384 -0.97 2.13 -9.66
CA ASN A 384 -1.75 1.07 -10.27
C ASN A 384 -1.12 0.72 -11.62
N MET A 385 -1.02 -0.57 -11.90
CA MET A 385 -0.57 -1.00 -13.22
C MET A 385 -1.72 -0.79 -14.22
N ASP A 386 -1.43 -0.12 -15.33
CA ASP A 386 -2.34 0.08 -16.45
C ASP A 386 -2.07 -0.96 -17.54
N VAL A 387 -3.01 -1.09 -18.48
CA VAL A 387 -2.84 -1.95 -19.66
C VAL A 387 -2.71 -1.10 -20.91
N ILE A 388 -1.59 -1.21 -21.62
CA ILE A 388 -1.39 -0.58 -22.92
C ILE A 388 -1.65 -1.61 -24.01
N VAL A 389 -2.51 -1.26 -24.96
CA VAL A 389 -2.91 -2.12 -26.08
C VAL A 389 -2.55 -1.45 -27.40
N SER A 390 -1.68 -2.06 -28.21
CA SER A 390 -1.48 -1.62 -29.58
C SER A 390 -2.61 -2.08 -30.48
N ARG A 391 -2.90 -1.26 -31.49
CA ARG A 391 -3.95 -1.49 -32.46
C ARG A 391 -3.35 -1.83 -33.82
N MET A 392 -3.96 -2.75 -34.56
CA MET A 392 -3.65 -3.00 -35.97
C MET A 392 -3.79 -1.72 -36.80
N THR A 393 -4.71 -0.83 -36.39
CA THR A 393 -4.90 0.48 -37.01
C THR A 393 -4.92 1.59 -35.97
N GLY A 394 -4.06 2.61 -36.14
CA GLY A 394 -4.00 3.77 -35.26
C GLY A 394 -2.96 3.68 -34.13
N PRO A 395 -2.92 4.68 -33.22
CA PRO A 395 -2.00 4.67 -32.08
C PRO A 395 -2.44 3.66 -31.01
N PRO A 396 -1.58 3.24 -30.08
CA PRO A 396 -1.99 2.41 -28.95
C PRO A 396 -3.04 3.10 -28.05
N MET A 397 -3.82 2.28 -27.35
CA MET A 397 -4.80 2.69 -26.36
C MET A 397 -4.28 2.38 -24.95
N LEU A 398 -4.45 3.32 -24.02
CA LEU A 398 -4.21 3.10 -22.60
C LEU A 398 -5.53 2.69 -21.95
N LEU A 399 -5.49 1.66 -21.11
CA LEU A 399 -6.59 1.24 -20.26
C LEU A 399 -6.13 1.47 -18.82
N GLU A 400 -6.50 2.62 -18.26
CA GLU A 400 -6.07 3.05 -16.92
C GLU A 400 -6.79 2.24 -15.84
N LYS A 401 -6.04 1.71 -14.87
CA LYS A 401 -6.61 0.93 -13.77
C LYS A 401 -7.04 1.86 -12.64
N ARG A 402 -8.36 1.96 -12.43
CA ARG A 402 -8.90 2.70 -11.28
C ARG A 402 -8.68 1.90 -9.99
N ARG A 403 -8.18 2.54 -8.93
CA ARG A 403 -8.10 1.96 -7.58
C ARG A 403 -9.45 1.40 -7.13
N GLY A 404 -9.50 0.16 -6.67
CA GLY A 404 -10.73 -0.55 -6.30
C GLY A 404 -11.76 -0.75 -7.43
N GLY A 405 -11.43 -0.35 -8.67
CA GLY A 405 -12.36 -0.31 -9.79
C GLY A 405 -11.85 -1.00 -11.05
N ARG A 406 -12.60 -0.80 -12.15
CA ARG A 406 -12.36 -1.38 -13.48
C ARG A 406 -11.31 -0.60 -14.28
N LEU A 407 -10.84 -1.18 -15.38
CA LEU A 407 -10.06 -0.48 -16.39
C LEU A 407 -10.91 0.59 -17.08
N ALA A 408 -10.31 1.73 -17.40
CA ALA A 408 -10.95 2.84 -18.09
C ALA A 408 -10.13 3.27 -19.32
N PRO A 409 -10.73 3.30 -20.52
CA PRO A 409 -10.00 3.66 -21.73
C PRO A 409 -9.61 5.14 -21.75
N ARG A 410 -8.38 5.41 -22.18
CA ARG A 410 -7.82 6.74 -22.41
C ARG A 410 -6.91 6.71 -23.64
N GLU A 411 -6.95 7.77 -24.44
CA GLU A 411 -6.03 7.93 -25.57
C GLU A 411 -4.68 8.46 -25.09
N ILE A 412 -3.59 7.91 -25.61
CA ILE A 412 -2.23 8.39 -25.34
C ILE A 412 -2.00 9.62 -26.22
N THR A 413 -2.01 10.82 -25.61
CA THR A 413 -1.97 12.11 -26.33
C THR A 413 -0.71 12.30 -27.18
N ASN A 414 0.42 11.68 -26.81
CA ASN A 414 1.67 11.72 -27.55
C ASN A 414 1.99 10.41 -28.33
N GLY A 415 1.03 9.50 -28.49
CA GLY A 415 1.26 8.20 -29.13
C GLY A 415 1.68 8.30 -30.61
N ALA A 416 2.53 7.38 -31.04
CA ALA A 416 2.83 7.12 -32.44
C ALA A 416 2.06 5.87 -32.92
N PRO A 417 1.59 5.83 -34.19
CA PRO A 417 0.93 4.65 -34.73
C PRO A 417 1.94 3.50 -34.92
N GLY A 418 1.52 2.29 -34.60
CA GLY A 418 2.31 1.08 -34.83
C GLY A 418 1.84 -0.08 -33.96
N VAL A 419 2.10 -1.29 -34.45
CA VAL A 419 1.68 -2.54 -33.82
C VAL A 419 2.69 -2.99 -32.77
N VAL A 420 3.97 -3.05 -33.13
CA VAL A 420 5.04 -3.50 -32.22
C VAL A 420 5.57 -2.32 -31.43
N PHE A 421 5.58 -2.45 -30.11
CA PHE A 421 6.04 -1.43 -29.19
C PHE A 421 6.69 -2.03 -27.95
N CYS A 422 7.39 -1.18 -27.19
CA CYS A 422 7.72 -1.42 -25.79
C CYS A 422 7.58 -0.13 -24.98
N ALA A 423 7.18 -0.26 -23.72
CA ALA A 423 7.15 0.82 -22.75
C ALA A 423 8.25 0.63 -21.71
N ALA A 424 9.00 1.71 -21.42
CA ALA A 424 10.12 1.74 -20.49
C ALA A 424 10.59 3.19 -20.26
N ASP A 425 11.30 3.45 -19.17
CA ASP A 425 11.93 4.76 -18.90
C ASP A 425 13.25 4.88 -19.68
N PHE A 426 13.23 5.55 -20.85
CA PHE A 426 14.39 5.63 -21.76
C PHE A 426 15.28 6.83 -21.47
N ASP A 427 14.77 7.88 -20.81
CA ASP A 427 15.54 9.06 -20.45
C ASP A 427 15.91 9.14 -18.96
N ASN A 428 15.55 8.10 -18.19
CA ASN A 428 15.84 7.98 -16.76
C ASN A 428 15.25 9.16 -15.95
N ASP A 429 14.11 9.70 -16.39
CA ASP A 429 13.34 10.74 -15.69
C ASP A 429 12.32 10.16 -14.68
N LEU A 430 12.28 8.83 -14.57
CA LEU A 430 11.32 8.02 -13.82
C LEU A 430 9.89 8.09 -14.31
N ARG A 431 9.64 8.40 -15.57
CA ARG A 431 8.35 8.21 -16.21
C ARG A 431 8.53 7.16 -17.30
N PRO A 432 7.58 6.23 -17.45
CA PRO A 432 7.62 5.32 -18.56
C PRO A 432 7.38 6.10 -19.85
N ASP A 433 8.25 5.87 -20.82
CA ASP A 433 8.15 6.32 -22.19
C ASP A 433 7.68 5.18 -23.10
N PHE A 434 7.56 5.50 -24.39
CA PHE A 434 7.01 4.57 -25.36
C PHE A 434 7.87 4.52 -26.62
N ALA A 435 8.30 3.33 -27.05
CA ALA A 435 8.98 3.15 -28.33
C ALA A 435 8.10 2.32 -29.28
N VAL A 436 7.88 2.83 -30.49
CA VAL A 436 7.00 2.20 -31.50
C VAL A 436 7.78 1.92 -32.76
N ALA A 437 7.73 0.68 -33.23
CA ALA A 437 8.31 0.30 -34.51
C ALA A 437 7.40 0.70 -35.68
N GLY A 438 7.95 1.46 -36.63
CA GLY A 438 7.39 1.69 -37.97
C GLY A 438 8.23 1.00 -39.05
N GLU A 439 7.87 1.18 -40.32
CA GLU A 439 8.53 0.49 -41.45
C GLU A 439 10.00 0.88 -41.66
N GLU A 440 10.37 2.14 -41.42
CA GLU A 440 11.74 2.67 -41.64
C GLU A 440 12.31 3.43 -40.44
N LYS A 441 11.52 3.59 -39.38
CA LYS A 441 11.93 4.27 -38.15
C LYS A 441 11.27 3.70 -36.91
N ILE A 442 11.96 3.78 -35.78
CA ILE A 442 11.37 3.63 -34.45
C ILE A 442 11.06 5.03 -33.92
N THR A 443 9.85 5.25 -33.41
CA THR A 443 9.48 6.52 -32.79
C THR A 443 9.43 6.35 -31.28
N VAL A 444 10.32 7.03 -30.56
CA VAL A 444 10.29 7.12 -29.10
C VAL A 444 9.48 8.35 -28.72
N CYS A 445 8.38 8.15 -28.01
CA CYS A 445 7.50 9.17 -27.46
C CYS A 445 7.75 9.27 -25.96
N PHE A 446 8.44 10.32 -25.55
CA PHE A 446 8.71 10.57 -24.14
C PHE A 446 7.47 11.10 -23.43
N ASN A 447 7.28 10.71 -22.17
CA ASN A 447 6.13 11.13 -21.35
C ASN A 447 6.21 12.61 -20.91
N GLY A 448 7.24 13.35 -21.35
CA GLY A 448 7.34 14.80 -21.30
C GLY A 448 6.87 15.55 -22.57
N GLY A 449 6.44 14.82 -23.61
CA GLY A 449 5.92 15.38 -24.87
C GLY A 449 6.94 15.46 -26.02
N GLU A 450 8.23 15.21 -25.78
CA GLU A 450 9.23 15.07 -26.84
C GLU A 450 8.98 13.79 -27.66
N ARG A 451 9.29 13.84 -28.95
CA ARG A 451 9.40 12.66 -29.80
C ARG A 451 10.76 12.61 -30.44
N ARG A 452 11.31 11.40 -30.55
CA ARG A 452 12.56 11.14 -31.25
C ARG A 452 12.37 10.03 -32.26
N GLU A 453 12.79 10.29 -33.49
CA GLU A 453 12.78 9.30 -34.56
C GLU A 453 14.17 8.68 -34.68
N ILE A 454 14.23 7.35 -34.61
CA ILE A 454 15.44 6.57 -34.76
C ILE A 454 15.36 5.87 -36.12
N PRO A 455 16.26 6.18 -37.07
CA PRO A 455 16.28 5.47 -38.34
C PRO A 455 16.54 3.97 -38.13
N CYS A 456 15.75 3.13 -38.78
CA CYS A 456 15.96 1.68 -38.79
C CYS A 456 16.19 1.11 -40.20
N PRO A 457 17.23 1.58 -40.92
CA PRO A 457 17.42 1.25 -42.33
C PRO A 457 17.69 -0.24 -42.52
N GLY A 458 16.70 -0.99 -43.03
CA GLY A 458 16.79 -2.44 -43.25
C GLY A 458 16.11 -3.31 -42.19
N ALA A 459 15.62 -2.73 -41.08
CA ALA A 459 14.82 -3.44 -40.09
C ALA A 459 13.40 -3.66 -40.63
N ARG A 460 13.22 -4.68 -41.48
CA ARG A 460 11.93 -5.05 -42.07
C ARG A 460 11.24 -6.12 -41.23
N GLY A 461 9.90 -6.09 -41.24
CA GLY A 461 9.08 -7.10 -40.58
C GLY A 461 9.42 -7.28 -39.10
N ILE A 462 9.62 -6.18 -38.37
CA ILE A 462 9.88 -6.19 -36.93
C ILE A 462 8.72 -6.93 -36.25
N ARG A 463 9.06 -7.96 -35.47
CA ARG A 463 8.11 -8.79 -34.71
C ARG A 463 8.13 -8.49 -33.22
N GLN A 464 9.26 -8.03 -32.69
CA GLN A 464 9.41 -7.66 -31.29
C GLN A 464 10.39 -6.49 -31.16
N LEU A 465 10.07 -5.57 -30.24
CA LEU A 465 10.92 -4.48 -29.80
C LEU A 465 11.12 -4.64 -28.29
N VAL A 466 12.35 -4.58 -27.81
CA VAL A 466 12.70 -4.81 -26.40
C VAL A 466 13.56 -3.66 -25.89
N ALA A 467 13.21 -3.16 -24.69
CA ALA A 467 14.05 -2.27 -23.91
C ALA A 467 14.94 -3.11 -22.98
N VAL A 468 16.26 -3.00 -23.11
CA VAL A 468 17.23 -3.81 -22.34
C VAL A 468 18.50 -3.03 -22.08
N ASP A 469 19.12 -3.21 -20.91
CA ASP A 469 20.40 -2.61 -20.53
C ASP A 469 21.52 -3.64 -20.78
N TYR A 470 21.92 -3.82 -22.04
CA TYR A 470 22.81 -4.94 -22.40
C TYR A 470 24.28 -4.67 -22.05
N ASP A 471 24.64 -3.41 -21.81
CA ASP A 471 26.00 -2.98 -21.44
C ASP A 471 26.12 -2.63 -19.95
N ASN A 472 25.09 -2.93 -19.16
CA ASN A 472 25.00 -2.70 -17.73
C ASN A 472 25.29 -1.24 -17.32
N ASP A 473 25.11 -0.24 -18.19
CA ASP A 473 25.40 1.16 -17.88
C ASP A 473 24.25 1.90 -17.19
N GLY A 474 23.09 1.25 -17.06
CA GLY A 474 21.88 1.76 -16.43
C GLY A 474 20.90 2.39 -17.41
N TRP A 475 21.27 2.62 -18.67
CA TRP A 475 20.39 3.16 -19.68
C TRP A 475 19.77 2.05 -20.51
N LEU A 476 18.45 2.12 -20.71
CA LEU A 476 17.76 1.13 -21.53
C LEU A 476 18.03 1.39 -23.02
N ASP A 477 18.63 0.41 -23.67
CA ASP A 477 18.87 0.32 -25.10
C ASP A 477 17.68 -0.31 -25.82
N LEU A 478 17.69 -0.25 -27.16
CA LEU A 478 16.62 -0.79 -27.99
C LEU A 478 17.13 -1.93 -28.86
N TRP A 479 16.45 -3.08 -28.78
CA TRP A 479 16.61 -4.21 -29.66
C TRP A 479 15.36 -4.43 -30.49
N ALA A 480 15.50 -4.50 -31.81
CA ALA A 480 14.43 -4.88 -32.73
C ALA A 480 14.79 -6.20 -33.42
N VAL A 481 13.88 -7.16 -33.37
CA VAL A 481 14.02 -8.46 -34.04
C VAL A 481 12.87 -8.72 -35.00
N GLY A 482 13.17 -9.33 -36.14
CA GLY A 482 12.22 -9.55 -37.22
C GLY A 482 12.88 -10.29 -38.37
N GLU A 483 12.92 -9.72 -39.57
CA GLU A 483 13.75 -10.28 -40.64
C GLU A 483 15.26 -10.13 -40.36
N GLN A 484 15.61 -9.14 -39.54
CA GLN A 484 16.97 -8.85 -39.08
C GLN A 484 16.96 -8.54 -37.59
N VAL A 485 18.12 -8.67 -36.93
CA VAL A 485 18.36 -8.17 -35.57
C VAL A 485 19.05 -6.82 -35.70
N ARG A 486 18.53 -5.81 -35.02
CA ARG A 486 19.11 -4.46 -35.01
C ARG A 486 19.09 -3.89 -33.61
N VAL A 487 20.20 -3.23 -33.24
CA VAL A 487 20.44 -2.77 -31.89
C VAL A 487 20.85 -1.30 -31.90
N TRP A 488 20.25 -0.51 -31.01
CA TRP A 488 20.61 0.88 -30.78
C TRP A 488 20.96 1.10 -29.32
N ARG A 489 22.19 1.57 -29.10
CA ARG A 489 22.65 2.00 -27.79
C ARG A 489 22.11 3.39 -27.45
N ASN A 490 21.59 3.53 -26.24
CA ASN A 490 21.15 4.79 -25.68
C ASN A 490 22.36 5.60 -25.20
N GLN A 491 22.56 6.79 -25.75
CA GLN A 491 23.62 7.73 -25.35
C GLN A 491 23.08 8.88 -24.50
N GLY A 492 21.90 8.69 -23.91
CA GLY A 492 21.16 9.69 -23.15
C GLY A 492 20.83 10.90 -24.00
N LEU A 493 21.40 12.05 -23.64
CA LEU A 493 21.26 13.29 -24.41
C LEU A 493 21.80 13.19 -25.84
N GLY A 494 22.72 12.25 -26.11
CA GLY A 494 23.22 11.97 -27.46
C GLY A 494 22.22 11.25 -28.37
N GLY A 495 21.11 10.73 -27.83
CA GLY A 495 20.15 9.93 -28.56
C GLY A 495 20.56 8.48 -28.73
N PHE A 496 19.93 7.80 -29.68
CA PHE A 496 20.15 6.39 -29.93
C PHE A 496 21.12 6.19 -31.09
N GLN A 497 22.20 5.45 -30.86
CA GLN A 497 23.20 5.12 -31.87
C GLN A 497 23.09 3.65 -32.25
N GLU A 498 22.99 3.36 -33.54
CA GLU A 498 23.00 2.00 -34.06
C GLU A 498 24.36 1.33 -33.79
N GLN A 499 24.35 0.12 -33.21
CA GLN A 499 25.56 -0.61 -32.78
C GLN A 499 25.66 -2.04 -33.34
N THR A 500 24.77 -2.45 -34.27
CA THR A 500 24.64 -3.85 -34.70
C THR A 500 25.98 -4.41 -35.21
N ALA A 501 26.71 -3.60 -35.99
CA ALA A 501 28.02 -3.95 -36.53
C ALA A 501 29.07 -4.17 -35.44
N GLN A 502 29.16 -3.22 -34.50
CA GLN A 502 30.15 -3.19 -33.43
C GLN A 502 29.94 -4.35 -32.47
N LEU A 503 28.67 -4.70 -32.21
CA LEU A 503 28.26 -5.85 -31.41
C LEU A 503 28.51 -7.19 -32.09
N GLY A 504 28.93 -7.18 -33.36
CA GLY A 504 29.24 -8.38 -34.13
C GLY A 504 28.02 -9.06 -34.75
N LEU A 505 26.89 -8.34 -34.87
CA LEU A 505 25.59 -8.84 -35.33
C LEU A 505 25.32 -8.57 -36.83
N ASP A 506 26.11 -7.73 -37.51
CA ASP A 506 25.95 -7.40 -38.94
C ASP A 506 26.03 -8.58 -39.94
N PRO A 507 27.00 -9.52 -39.83
CA PRO A 507 27.12 -10.62 -40.80
C PRO A 507 26.06 -11.73 -40.66
N TRP A 508 25.04 -11.54 -39.82
CA TRP A 508 24.16 -12.60 -39.37
C TRP A 508 22.88 -12.70 -40.21
N THR A 509 22.88 -13.59 -41.22
CA THR A 509 21.68 -14.16 -41.84
C THR A 509 21.18 -15.37 -41.03
N VAL A 510 20.75 -15.15 -39.79
CA VAL A 510 20.28 -16.22 -38.88
C VAL A 510 18.93 -16.81 -39.28
N GLY A 511 18.39 -16.39 -40.42
CA GLY A 511 16.96 -16.50 -40.71
C GLY A 511 16.20 -15.43 -39.93
N ALA A 512 14.94 -15.23 -40.30
CA ALA A 512 14.06 -14.33 -39.57
C ALA A 512 13.92 -14.80 -38.11
N VAL A 513 14.00 -13.87 -37.17
CA VAL A 513 13.81 -14.08 -35.72
C VAL A 513 12.34 -13.81 -35.37
N SER A 514 11.76 -14.67 -34.55
CA SER A 514 10.40 -14.51 -34.04
C SER A 514 10.34 -13.79 -32.70
N GLU A 515 11.32 -14.06 -31.82
CA GLU A 515 11.40 -13.50 -30.47
C GLU A 515 12.85 -13.51 -29.96
N VAL A 516 13.11 -12.66 -28.96
CA VAL A 516 14.37 -12.51 -28.23
C VAL A 516 14.10 -12.41 -26.73
N HIS A 517 14.96 -13.05 -25.94
CA HIS A 517 14.93 -13.05 -24.48
C HIS A 517 16.33 -12.81 -23.92
N PHE A 518 16.39 -12.12 -22.78
CA PHE A 518 17.63 -11.75 -22.09
C PHE A 518 17.61 -12.28 -20.66
N ALA A 519 18.72 -12.89 -20.25
CA ALA A 519 18.97 -13.27 -18.87
C ALA A 519 20.45 -13.65 -18.71
N ASP A 520 21.00 -13.50 -17.52
CA ASP A 520 22.33 -14.04 -17.20
C ASP A 520 22.22 -15.58 -17.04
N PHE A 521 22.54 -16.31 -18.11
CA PHE A 521 22.44 -17.78 -18.15
C PHE A 521 23.75 -18.44 -17.71
N ASP A 522 24.92 -17.92 -18.05
CA ASP A 522 26.19 -18.54 -17.65
C ASP A 522 26.72 -18.06 -16.28
N GLY A 523 26.07 -17.05 -15.70
CA GLY A 523 26.27 -16.53 -14.36
C GLY A 523 27.37 -15.49 -14.27
N ASP A 524 27.85 -14.91 -15.37
CA ASP A 524 29.05 -14.06 -15.40
C ASP A 524 28.79 -12.55 -15.15
N CYS A 525 27.56 -12.20 -14.79
CA CYS A 525 27.07 -10.86 -14.47
C CYS A 525 26.84 -9.91 -15.64
N ASP A 526 26.62 -10.44 -16.84
CA ASP A 526 25.89 -9.73 -17.87
C ASP A 526 24.78 -10.60 -18.48
N SER A 527 23.83 -9.94 -19.13
CA SER A 527 22.67 -10.65 -19.69
C SER A 527 23.03 -11.19 -21.08
N ASP A 528 22.94 -12.51 -21.20
CA ASP A 528 23.04 -13.26 -22.45
C ASP A 528 21.73 -13.19 -23.26
N VAL A 529 21.78 -13.64 -24.52
CA VAL A 529 20.65 -13.56 -25.44
C VAL A 529 20.25 -14.93 -25.98
N VAL A 530 18.96 -15.24 -25.93
CA VAL A 530 18.38 -16.38 -26.65
C VAL A 530 17.42 -15.88 -27.72
N LEU A 531 17.59 -16.36 -28.95
CA LEU A 531 16.74 -16.04 -30.10
C LEU A 531 15.99 -17.29 -30.56
N ALA A 532 14.69 -17.18 -30.80
CA ALA A 532 13.96 -18.17 -31.57
C ALA A 532 13.87 -17.75 -33.05
N LEU A 533 14.12 -18.72 -33.93
CA LEU A 533 14.05 -18.49 -35.36
C LEU A 533 12.62 -18.77 -35.87
N ALA A 534 12.12 -17.92 -36.77
CA ALA A 534 10.77 -17.99 -37.31
C ALA A 534 10.48 -19.30 -38.08
N ASN A 535 11.52 -19.98 -38.58
CA ASN A 535 11.40 -21.27 -39.27
C ASN A 535 11.78 -22.46 -38.37
N GLY A 536 11.90 -22.25 -37.05
CA GLY A 536 12.34 -23.25 -36.08
C GLY A 536 13.85 -23.23 -35.81
N GLY A 537 14.23 -23.68 -34.62
CA GLY A 537 15.59 -23.58 -34.10
C GLY A 537 15.75 -22.42 -33.11
N LEU A 538 16.75 -22.56 -32.26
CA LEU A 538 17.18 -21.57 -31.28
C LEU A 538 18.62 -21.13 -31.58
N ARG A 539 18.96 -19.94 -31.09
CA ARG A 539 20.33 -19.44 -31.02
C ARG A 539 20.58 -18.88 -29.64
N TYR A 540 21.82 -19.05 -29.20
CA TYR A 540 22.34 -18.50 -27.96
C TYR A 540 23.52 -17.59 -28.32
N LEU A 541 23.43 -16.32 -27.92
CA LEU A 541 24.51 -15.37 -28.05
C LEU A 541 25.00 -15.01 -26.65
N ARG A 542 26.26 -15.38 -26.36
CA ARG A 542 26.93 -14.98 -25.14
C ARG A 542 27.32 -13.51 -25.21
N ASN A 543 27.05 -12.75 -24.17
CA ASN A 543 27.51 -11.38 -24.04
C ASN A 543 28.96 -11.40 -23.54
N GLU A 544 29.92 -11.00 -24.38
CA GLU A 544 31.32 -10.90 -23.96
C GLU A 544 31.69 -9.44 -23.69
N GLY A 545 31.70 -9.08 -22.41
CA GLY A 545 32.26 -7.83 -21.89
C GLY A 545 31.26 -6.85 -21.31
N GLY A 546 29.97 -7.17 -21.25
CA GLY A 546 28.94 -6.34 -20.60
C GLY A 546 29.21 -6.18 -19.10
N ASN A 547 29.75 -7.23 -18.47
CA ASN A 547 30.21 -7.26 -17.09
C ASN A 547 31.44 -6.39 -16.78
N ALA A 548 31.96 -5.64 -17.77
CA ALA A 548 32.89 -4.54 -17.51
C ALA A 548 32.22 -3.38 -16.73
N ASN A 549 30.89 -3.27 -16.84
CA ASN A 549 30.04 -2.55 -15.90
C ASN A 549 29.42 -3.53 -14.89
N SER A 550 28.95 -3.00 -13.77
CA SER A 550 28.36 -3.75 -12.66
C SER A 550 26.86 -3.88 -12.82
N GLN A 551 26.33 -5.04 -12.42
CA GLN A 551 24.91 -5.36 -12.40
C GLN A 551 24.46 -5.66 -10.97
N ILE A 552 23.22 -5.32 -10.63
CA ILE A 552 22.52 -5.84 -9.45
C ILE A 552 21.39 -6.77 -9.90
N LYS A 553 21.24 -7.92 -9.23
CA LYS A 553 20.14 -8.87 -9.44
C LYS A 553 19.17 -8.78 -8.29
N LEU A 554 17.88 -8.64 -8.57
CA LEU A 554 16.83 -8.50 -7.55
C LEU A 554 15.89 -9.69 -7.58
N GLN A 555 15.71 -10.32 -6.43
CA GLN A 555 14.67 -11.33 -6.22
C GLN A 555 13.58 -10.75 -5.33
N LEU A 556 12.35 -10.72 -5.81
CA LEU A 556 11.21 -10.17 -5.07
C LEU A 556 10.41 -11.28 -4.37
N PHE A 557 9.91 -11.00 -3.17
CA PHE A 557 9.02 -11.87 -2.41
C PHE A 557 7.81 -11.08 -1.92
N GLY A 558 6.74 -11.09 -2.73
CA GLY A 558 5.46 -10.50 -2.34
C GLY A 558 4.77 -11.31 -1.24
N ASN A 559 4.07 -10.63 -0.35
CA ASN A 559 3.26 -11.19 0.73
C ASN A 559 1.78 -10.81 0.59
N ARG A 560 1.48 -9.51 0.45
CA ARG A 560 0.14 -9.01 0.06
C ARG A 560 0.03 -8.89 -1.45
N SER A 561 1.11 -8.41 -2.07
CA SER A 561 1.27 -8.41 -3.52
C SER A 561 1.45 -9.85 -4.05
N ASN A 562 1.32 -10.06 -5.36
CA ASN A 562 1.61 -11.37 -5.95
C ASN A 562 3.01 -11.87 -5.59
N ALA A 563 3.17 -13.17 -5.41
CA ALA A 563 4.38 -13.75 -4.82
C ALA A 563 5.68 -13.39 -5.55
N SER A 564 5.62 -13.16 -6.87
CA SER A 564 6.76 -12.79 -7.72
C SER A 564 6.98 -11.27 -7.83
N GLY A 565 6.08 -10.44 -7.30
CA GLY A 565 6.12 -8.99 -7.47
C GLY A 565 5.96 -8.53 -8.92
N ILE A 566 5.41 -9.36 -9.82
CA ILE A 566 5.16 -9.02 -11.22
C ILE A 566 4.26 -7.77 -11.27
N GLY A 567 4.68 -6.76 -12.04
CA GLY A 567 4.04 -5.44 -12.11
C GLY A 567 4.53 -4.43 -11.08
N CYS A 568 5.24 -4.82 -10.01
CA CYS A 568 5.83 -3.86 -9.08
C CYS A 568 6.91 -3.00 -9.79
N LYS A 569 7.16 -1.79 -9.27
CA LYS A 569 8.25 -0.94 -9.76
C LYS A 569 9.48 -1.03 -8.87
N VAL A 570 10.66 -1.05 -9.47
CA VAL A 570 11.93 -0.90 -8.77
C VAL A 570 12.54 0.44 -9.16
N GLU A 571 12.73 1.33 -8.19
CA GLU A 571 13.47 2.57 -8.33
C GLU A 571 14.87 2.42 -7.71
N ILE A 572 15.91 2.70 -8.48
CA ILE A 572 17.31 2.67 -8.04
C ILE A 572 17.90 4.07 -8.20
N ALA A 573 18.62 4.55 -7.20
CA ALA A 573 19.40 5.78 -7.29
C ALA A 573 20.82 5.53 -6.77
N THR A 574 21.83 5.95 -7.54
CA THR A 574 23.24 5.88 -7.14
C THR A 574 24.07 6.91 -7.87
N GLY A 575 24.89 7.69 -7.15
CA GLY A 575 25.71 8.71 -7.79
C GLY A 575 24.85 9.72 -8.56
N GLY A 576 25.05 9.89 -9.87
CA GLY A 576 24.18 10.69 -10.73
C GLY A 576 23.10 9.88 -11.46
N LEU A 577 23.08 8.56 -11.32
CA LEU A 577 22.16 7.65 -11.98
C LEU A 577 20.85 7.49 -11.19
N ARG A 578 19.72 7.46 -11.89
CA ARG A 578 18.39 7.21 -11.32
C ARG A 578 17.60 6.37 -12.32
N LEU A 579 17.05 5.24 -11.90
CA LEU A 579 16.47 4.23 -12.76
C LEU A 579 15.08 3.85 -12.26
N LEU A 580 14.15 3.56 -13.19
CA LEU A 580 12.90 2.87 -12.92
C LEU A 580 12.82 1.58 -13.74
N ARG A 581 12.41 0.47 -13.13
CA ARG A 581 12.17 -0.80 -13.81
C ARG A 581 10.82 -1.40 -13.41
N THR A 582 10.09 -1.92 -14.39
CA THR A 582 8.88 -2.70 -14.18
C THR A 582 9.25 -4.17 -14.05
N VAL A 583 8.78 -4.86 -13.01
CA VAL A 583 9.05 -6.29 -12.83
C VAL A 583 8.19 -7.09 -13.80
N HIS A 584 8.82 -7.69 -14.81
CA HIS A 584 8.17 -8.61 -15.77
C HIS A 584 8.63 -10.07 -15.61
N GLN A 585 9.79 -10.27 -14.97
CA GLN A 585 10.47 -11.55 -14.78
C GLN A 585 11.37 -11.45 -13.54
N LEU A 586 11.71 -12.59 -12.93
CA LEU A 586 12.74 -12.70 -11.89
C LEU A 586 13.95 -13.52 -12.37
N PRO A 587 15.18 -13.21 -11.90
CA PRO A 587 15.51 -12.00 -11.14
C PRO A 587 15.43 -10.76 -12.05
N VAL A 588 15.20 -9.59 -11.46
CA VAL A 588 15.34 -8.33 -12.20
C VAL A 588 16.82 -7.98 -12.28
N GLU A 589 17.36 -7.99 -13.49
CA GLU A 589 18.75 -7.68 -13.79
C GLU A 589 18.86 -6.19 -14.16
N VAL A 590 19.64 -5.40 -13.39
CA VAL A 590 19.76 -3.95 -13.60
C VAL A 590 21.21 -3.53 -13.60
N GLY A 591 21.67 -2.91 -14.69
CA GLY A 591 22.98 -2.29 -14.77
C GLY A 591 23.06 -1.03 -13.91
N VAL A 592 24.22 -0.83 -13.29
CA VAL A 592 24.52 0.34 -12.45
C VAL A 592 25.87 0.97 -12.82
N GLY A 593 26.30 0.80 -14.07
CA GLY A 593 27.54 1.37 -14.57
C GLY A 593 28.75 0.90 -13.77
N ASN A 594 29.61 1.81 -13.31
CA ASN A 594 30.78 1.47 -12.49
C ASN A 594 30.51 1.59 -10.98
N HIS A 595 29.25 1.80 -10.57
CA HIS A 595 28.90 2.00 -9.17
C HIS A 595 29.01 0.69 -8.39
N GLN A 596 29.70 0.73 -7.26
CA GLN A 596 29.89 -0.43 -6.36
C GLN A 596 28.88 -0.47 -5.21
N ASN A 597 28.10 0.59 -5.06
CA ASN A 597 27.03 0.71 -4.08
C ASN A 597 25.85 1.43 -4.72
N VAL A 598 24.65 1.07 -4.31
CA VAL A 598 23.39 1.73 -4.63
C VAL A 598 22.98 2.58 -3.43
N ASP A 599 22.86 3.90 -3.62
CA ASP A 599 22.51 4.83 -2.55
C ASP A 599 21.09 4.58 -2.01
N SER A 600 20.15 4.25 -2.91
CA SER A 600 18.76 3.93 -2.58
C SER A 600 18.20 2.92 -3.57
N LEU A 601 17.54 1.89 -3.04
CA LEU A 601 16.74 0.93 -3.77
C LEU A 601 15.35 0.92 -3.16
N LEU A 602 14.31 1.23 -3.94
CA LEU A 602 12.92 1.23 -3.53
C LEU A 602 12.13 0.26 -4.42
N VAL A 603 11.43 -0.68 -3.81
CA VAL A 603 10.39 -1.50 -4.46
C VAL A 603 9.04 -0.88 -4.12
N HIS A 604 8.33 -0.43 -5.15
CA HIS A 604 6.94 0.02 -5.06
C HIS A 604 6.04 -1.21 -5.16
N TRP A 605 5.78 -1.84 -4.01
CA TRP A 605 4.75 -2.86 -3.89
C TRP A 605 3.38 -2.23 -4.09
N PHE A 606 2.37 -3.04 -4.41
CA PHE A 606 1.03 -2.52 -4.70
C PHE A 606 0.41 -1.73 -3.54
N ASN A 607 0.79 -2.05 -2.30
CA ASN A 607 0.28 -1.36 -1.11
C ASN A 607 1.14 -0.19 -0.66
N TRP A 608 2.48 -0.28 -0.79
CA TRP A 608 3.41 0.72 -0.30
C TRP A 608 4.80 0.56 -0.90
N ALA A 609 5.60 1.62 -0.85
CA ALA A 609 6.99 1.57 -1.27
C ALA A 609 7.90 1.18 -0.09
N GLN A 610 8.72 0.15 -0.28
CA GLN A 610 9.71 -0.32 0.68
C GLN A 610 11.09 -0.18 0.09
N GLY A 611 12.10 0.18 0.89
CA GLY A 611 13.45 0.24 0.34
C GLY A 611 14.58 0.04 1.33
N ALA A 612 15.78 0.02 0.74
CA ALA A 612 17.05 -0.10 1.41
C ALA A 612 17.99 1.02 0.94
N ALA A 613 18.86 1.47 1.83
CA ALA A 613 19.89 2.46 1.51
C ALA A 613 21.28 1.81 1.59
N ASN A 614 22.23 2.32 0.80
CA ASN A 614 23.62 1.84 0.73
C ASN A 614 23.72 0.32 0.44
N VAL A 615 22.95 -0.16 -0.53
CA VAL A 615 22.99 -1.58 -0.95
C VAL A 615 24.29 -1.83 -1.71
N ARG A 616 25.10 -2.78 -1.26
CA ARG A 616 26.31 -3.18 -2.00
C ARG A 616 25.93 -3.84 -3.31
N VAL A 617 26.62 -3.49 -4.39
CA VAL A 617 26.44 -4.14 -5.69
C VAL A 617 27.23 -5.46 -5.69
N ASP A 618 26.50 -6.57 -5.79
CA ASP A 618 27.06 -7.92 -5.91
C ASP A 618 26.11 -8.78 -6.76
N CYS A 619 26.40 -8.93 -8.05
CA CYS A 619 25.59 -9.71 -8.98
C CYS A 619 25.59 -11.22 -8.70
N TRP A 620 26.60 -11.72 -7.98
CA TRP A 620 26.72 -13.14 -7.61
C TRP A 620 25.81 -13.50 -6.43
N GLN A 621 25.36 -12.49 -5.68
CA GLN A 621 24.42 -12.63 -4.56
C GLN A 621 23.20 -11.76 -4.82
N PRO A 622 22.10 -12.32 -5.38
CA PRO A 622 20.89 -11.56 -5.59
C PRO A 622 20.44 -10.83 -4.32
N PHE A 623 19.99 -9.60 -4.47
CA PHE A 623 19.36 -8.85 -3.40
C PHE A 623 17.92 -9.32 -3.22
N PHE A 624 17.61 -9.90 -2.06
CA PHE A 624 16.29 -10.40 -1.72
C PHE A 624 15.43 -9.27 -1.15
N ALA A 625 14.46 -8.80 -1.92
CA ALA A 625 13.49 -7.79 -1.52
C ALA A 625 12.17 -8.46 -1.10
N GLY A 626 11.96 -8.61 0.21
CA GLY A 626 10.71 -9.13 0.76
C GLY A 626 9.75 -8.02 1.19
N GLU A 627 8.49 -8.11 0.78
CA GLU A 627 7.42 -7.20 1.21
C GLU A 627 7.17 -7.39 2.71
N LEU A 628 7.25 -6.33 3.52
CA LEU A 628 6.99 -6.47 4.96
C LEU A 628 5.53 -6.81 5.26
N THR A 629 5.33 -7.61 6.28
CA THR A 629 4.01 -7.88 6.87
C THR A 629 3.73 -6.83 7.95
N ILE A 630 3.18 -5.68 7.53
CA ILE A 630 2.74 -4.59 8.43
C ILE A 630 1.20 -4.60 8.51
N GLN A 631 0.64 -4.17 9.65
CA GLN A 631 -0.79 -3.88 9.79
C GLN A 631 -1.04 -2.44 9.34
N GLU A 632 -1.84 -2.28 8.29
CA GLU A 632 -2.06 -1.00 7.61
C GLU A 632 -3.38 -0.34 8.05
N GLY A 633 -4.34 -1.14 8.51
CA GLY A 633 -5.63 -0.69 9.06
C GLY A 633 -6.12 -1.72 10.07
N SER A 634 -6.81 -1.25 11.12
CA SER A 634 -7.39 -2.10 12.16
C SER A 634 -8.33 -1.39 13.12
N CYS A 635 -8.52 -0.09 12.94
CA CYS A 635 -9.30 0.82 13.78
C CYS A 635 -8.48 1.55 14.88
N PRO A 636 -8.98 2.72 15.35
CA PRO A 636 -8.24 3.65 16.19
C PRO A 636 -7.89 3.09 17.58
N TYR A 637 -6.75 3.51 18.14
CA TYR A 637 -6.27 3.01 19.43
C TYR A 637 -6.81 3.80 20.62
N LEU A 638 -7.03 3.09 21.72
CA LEU A 638 -7.59 3.62 22.96
C LEU A 638 -6.62 3.49 24.13
N TYR A 639 -6.36 4.59 24.83
CA TYR A 639 -5.52 4.62 26.03
C TYR A 639 -6.22 5.28 27.20
N VAL A 640 -5.85 4.87 28.41
CA VAL A 640 -6.38 5.43 29.66
C VAL A 640 -5.25 5.70 30.64
N TRP A 641 -5.37 6.81 31.39
CA TRP A 641 -4.45 7.13 32.48
C TRP A 641 -4.64 6.17 33.66
N ASP A 642 -3.59 5.41 34.01
CA ASP A 642 -3.62 4.43 35.09
C ASP A 642 -3.15 4.98 36.45
N GLY A 643 -2.69 6.23 36.49
CA GLY A 643 -2.09 6.85 37.67
C GLY A 643 -0.61 7.20 37.50
N GLY A 644 0.07 6.58 36.54
CA GLY A 644 1.48 6.84 36.23
C GLY A 644 1.75 7.08 34.74
N ARG A 645 1.02 6.41 33.85
CA ARG A 645 1.16 6.55 32.39
C ARG A 645 -0.17 6.32 31.66
N PHE A 646 -0.18 6.61 30.36
CA PHE A 646 -1.27 6.17 29.48
C PHE A 646 -1.02 4.70 29.10
N ARG A 647 -1.97 3.84 29.45
CA ARG A 647 -1.94 2.42 29.16
C ARG A 647 -2.83 2.13 27.95
N PHE A 648 -2.29 1.40 26.97
CA PHE A 648 -3.08 0.86 25.87
C PHE A 648 -4.15 -0.09 26.42
N VAL A 649 -5.41 0.14 26.01
CA VAL A 649 -6.56 -0.67 26.41
C VAL A 649 -6.88 -1.65 25.28
N THR A 650 -7.25 -1.12 24.12
CA THR A 650 -7.73 -1.86 22.94
C THR A 650 -7.85 -0.86 21.77
N ASP A 651 -8.50 -1.26 20.68
CA ASP A 651 -8.98 -0.40 19.59
C ASP A 651 -10.51 -0.20 19.68
N ILE A 652 -11.04 0.81 18.98
CA ILE A 652 -12.48 1.14 18.97
C ILE A 652 -13.08 1.02 17.57
N LEU A 653 -14.40 0.86 17.48
CA LEU A 653 -15.22 0.89 16.26
C LEU A 653 -14.83 -0.17 15.21
N GLY A 654 -14.21 -1.28 15.63
CA GLY A 654 -13.85 -2.41 14.76
C GLY A 654 -15.04 -3.13 14.11
N ALA A 655 -16.26 -2.87 14.58
CA ALA A 655 -17.50 -3.37 13.98
C ALA A 655 -18.20 -2.34 13.08
N ALA A 656 -17.63 -1.13 12.92
CA ALA A 656 -18.20 -0.03 12.16
C ALA A 656 -17.40 0.41 10.91
N PRO A 657 -16.75 -0.48 10.14
CA PRO A 657 -15.95 -0.04 8.99
C PRO A 657 -16.85 0.45 7.85
N LEU A 658 -16.45 1.54 7.19
CA LEU A 658 -17.16 2.10 6.05
C LEU A 658 -16.62 1.58 4.73
N GLY A 659 -17.51 1.08 3.88
CA GLY A 659 -17.16 0.69 2.51
C GLY A 659 -16.20 -0.49 2.42
N LEU A 660 -15.97 -1.23 3.50
CA LEU A 660 -15.13 -2.42 3.54
C LEU A 660 -15.83 -3.60 2.84
N PRO A 661 -15.30 -4.11 1.72
CA PRO A 661 -15.91 -5.26 1.05
C PRO A 661 -15.69 -6.54 1.84
N VAL A 662 -16.72 -7.39 1.89
CA VAL A 662 -16.62 -8.80 2.28
C VAL A 662 -16.67 -9.73 1.07
N SER A 663 -17.11 -9.20 -0.08
CA SER A 663 -17.03 -9.83 -1.40
C SER A 663 -17.10 -8.76 -2.49
N GLU A 664 -16.98 -9.16 -3.75
CA GLU A 664 -17.04 -8.25 -4.91
C GLU A 664 -18.34 -7.44 -5.03
N VAL A 665 -19.41 -7.87 -4.36
CA VAL A 665 -20.76 -7.29 -4.50
C VAL A 665 -21.38 -6.87 -3.17
N ARG A 666 -20.66 -7.04 -2.05
CA ARG A 666 -21.20 -6.78 -0.71
C ARG A 666 -20.16 -6.10 0.17
N TYR A 667 -20.55 -5.01 0.81
CA TYR A 667 -19.83 -4.41 1.93
C TYR A 667 -20.28 -5.03 3.25
N ILE A 668 -19.40 -5.05 4.25
CA ILE A 668 -19.81 -5.33 5.62
C ILE A 668 -20.80 -4.26 6.09
N GLU A 669 -21.76 -4.64 6.93
CA GLU A 669 -22.67 -3.68 7.54
C GLU A 669 -22.01 -3.11 8.80
N ALA A 670 -22.03 -1.79 8.97
CA ALA A 670 -21.40 -1.12 10.11
C ALA A 670 -22.34 -1.05 11.32
N ASP A 671 -21.85 -1.43 12.51
CA ASP A 671 -22.47 -1.19 13.81
C ASP A 671 -21.78 -0.01 14.51
N PRO A 672 -22.33 1.22 14.41
CA PRO A 672 -21.61 2.44 14.81
C PRO A 672 -21.50 2.62 16.33
N GLU A 673 -22.29 1.90 17.12
CA GLU A 673 -22.29 2.04 18.58
C GLU A 673 -21.42 0.99 19.25
N GLU A 674 -20.46 1.42 20.07
CA GLU A 674 -19.62 0.49 20.83
C GLU A 674 -19.52 0.89 22.30
N LEU A 675 -19.53 -0.09 23.19
CA LEU A 675 -19.33 0.09 24.62
C LEU A 675 -18.18 -0.80 25.10
N LEU A 676 -17.08 -0.18 25.50
CA LEU A 676 -15.82 -0.87 25.79
C LEU A 676 -15.45 -0.75 27.25
N TRP A 677 -15.05 -1.87 27.87
CA TRP A 677 -14.44 -1.83 29.20
C TRP A 677 -13.05 -1.21 29.10
N ILE A 678 -12.79 -0.18 29.91
CA ILE A 678 -11.52 0.55 29.89
C ILE A 678 -10.70 0.40 31.17
N GLY A 679 -11.30 -0.13 32.23
CA GLY A 679 -10.62 -0.45 33.48
C GLY A 679 -11.51 -0.37 34.71
N ASN A 680 -10.88 -0.46 35.87
CA ASN A 680 -11.50 -0.26 37.18
C ASN A 680 -10.74 0.83 37.95
N ASP A 681 -11.12 1.10 39.20
CA ASP A 681 -10.47 2.13 40.05
C ASP A 681 -8.95 1.99 40.19
N ARG A 682 -8.38 0.81 39.92
CA ARG A 682 -6.93 0.61 39.97
C ARG A 682 -6.24 1.03 38.68
N THR A 683 -6.89 0.84 37.54
CA THR A 683 -6.33 0.98 36.18
C THR A 683 -6.90 2.15 35.38
N CYS A 684 -7.92 2.83 35.90
CA CYS A 684 -8.47 4.10 35.41
C CYS A 684 -8.49 5.07 36.58
N ARG A 685 -7.54 6.01 36.63
CA ARG A 685 -7.40 6.96 37.74
C ARG A 685 -7.64 8.39 37.30
N ALA A 686 -8.23 9.18 38.19
CA ALA A 686 -8.34 10.60 37.95
C ALA A 686 -6.98 11.29 38.14
N ARG A 687 -6.65 12.22 37.24
CA ARG A 687 -5.52 13.14 37.31
C ARG A 687 -6.09 14.55 37.34
N ASP A 688 -5.71 15.32 38.36
CA ASP A 688 -6.21 16.69 38.58
C ASP A 688 -7.75 16.77 38.61
N GLY A 689 -8.38 15.77 39.26
CA GLY A 689 -9.84 15.69 39.37
C GLY A 689 -10.56 15.22 38.11
N LYS A 690 -9.84 14.79 37.06
CA LYS A 690 -10.44 14.33 35.79
C LYS A 690 -9.95 12.95 35.38
N TYR A 691 -10.85 12.10 34.89
CA TYR A 691 -10.46 10.89 34.17
C TYR A 691 -10.05 11.26 32.74
N GLN A 692 -8.95 10.69 32.26
CA GLN A 692 -8.38 11.04 30.96
C GLN A 692 -8.32 9.81 30.05
N VAL A 693 -8.84 9.96 28.85
CA VAL A 693 -8.89 8.95 27.80
C VAL A 693 -8.30 9.54 26.53
N GLN A 694 -7.44 8.79 25.85
CA GLN A 694 -6.86 9.17 24.56
C GLN A 694 -7.36 8.24 23.48
N ILE A 695 -7.85 8.82 22.39
CA ILE A 695 -8.16 8.10 21.16
C ILE A 695 -7.17 8.57 20.09
N THR A 696 -6.39 7.68 19.52
CA THR A 696 -5.39 8.03 18.50
C THR A 696 -5.73 7.35 17.20
N GLU A 697 -5.73 8.12 16.12
CA GLU A 697 -5.73 7.57 14.77
C GLU A 697 -4.27 7.46 14.31
N GLU A 698 -3.73 6.25 14.26
CA GLU A 698 -2.32 6.01 13.96
C GLU A 698 -2.15 5.05 12.80
N LEU A 699 -3.16 4.85 11.95
CA LEU A 699 -3.09 4.00 10.78
C LEU A 699 -3.49 4.81 9.53
N ARG A 700 -3.54 4.16 8.37
CA ARG A 700 -3.98 4.81 7.13
C ARG A 700 -5.49 4.77 7.00
N GLU A 701 -6.17 5.39 7.94
CA GLU A 701 -7.63 5.38 8.08
C GLU A 701 -8.14 6.74 8.61
N VAL A 702 -9.45 6.93 8.62
CA VAL A 702 -10.10 8.11 9.22
C VAL A 702 -11.20 7.63 10.16
N LEU A 703 -11.14 8.15 11.38
CA LEU A 703 -12.19 8.02 12.37
C LEU A 703 -13.22 9.14 12.23
N TYR A 704 -14.49 8.75 12.16
CA TYR A 704 -15.67 9.60 12.14
C TYR A 704 -16.41 9.43 13.46
N LEU A 705 -16.13 10.29 14.44
CA LEU A 705 -16.69 10.15 15.80
C LEU A 705 -17.82 11.16 16.03
N ASP A 706 -19.02 10.68 16.37
CA ASP A 706 -20.20 11.53 16.64
C ASP A 706 -20.43 11.72 18.16
N GLU A 707 -20.13 10.70 18.97
CA GLU A 707 -20.31 10.80 20.43
C GLU A 707 -19.24 10.01 21.19
N ALA A 708 -18.83 10.53 22.35
CA ALA A 708 -18.06 9.78 23.34
C ALA A 708 -18.56 10.07 24.77
N LYS A 709 -18.78 9.03 25.57
CA LYS A 709 -19.23 9.15 26.98
C LYS A 709 -18.49 8.17 27.88
N LEU A 710 -18.14 8.61 29.08
CA LEU A 710 -17.66 7.74 30.14
C LEU A 710 -18.86 7.16 30.89
N VAL A 711 -18.96 5.84 30.92
CA VAL A 711 -19.98 5.08 31.64
C VAL A 711 -19.33 4.43 32.84
N VAL A 712 -19.82 4.73 34.04
CA VAL A 712 -19.30 4.22 35.31
C VAL A 712 -20.32 3.30 35.93
N VAL A 713 -19.89 2.09 36.27
CA VAL A 713 -20.73 1.05 36.82
C VAL A 713 -20.25 0.70 38.21
N ASP A 714 -21.08 0.97 39.22
CA ASP A 714 -20.87 0.44 40.57
C ASP A 714 -21.71 -0.83 40.74
N HIS A 715 -21.09 -1.93 41.15
CA HIS A 715 -21.77 -3.20 41.39
C HIS A 715 -21.27 -3.91 42.66
N GLU A 716 -21.99 -4.92 43.13
CA GLU A 716 -21.57 -5.70 44.30
C GLU A 716 -20.38 -6.64 44.00
N PRO A 717 -19.53 -6.98 45.00
CA PRO A 717 -18.44 -7.95 44.81
C PRO A 717 -18.94 -9.33 44.35
N GLY A 718 -18.19 -9.99 43.48
CA GLY A 718 -18.53 -11.32 42.94
C GLY A 718 -19.46 -11.30 41.72
N VAL A 719 -19.81 -10.12 41.22
CA VAL A 719 -20.47 -9.89 39.92
C VAL A 719 -19.41 -9.41 38.92
N GLU A 720 -19.49 -9.88 37.67
CA GLU A 720 -18.79 -9.30 36.51
C GLU A 720 -19.78 -8.53 35.65
N VAL A 721 -19.39 -7.37 35.12
CA VAL A 721 -20.23 -6.61 34.18
C VAL A 721 -19.54 -6.54 32.82
N HIS A 722 -20.24 -6.94 31.77
CA HIS A 722 -19.70 -6.96 30.40
C HIS A 722 -20.65 -6.29 29.43
N SER A 723 -20.10 -5.71 28.36
CA SER A 723 -20.92 -5.18 27.27
C SER A 723 -21.31 -6.29 26.29
N THR A 724 -22.39 -6.06 25.54
CA THR A 724 -22.85 -6.94 24.44
C THR A 724 -22.18 -6.64 23.10
N SER A 725 -21.30 -5.63 23.03
CA SER A 725 -20.60 -5.21 21.82
C SER A 725 -19.73 -6.33 21.24
N LYS A 726 -19.86 -6.59 19.95
CA LYS A 726 -19.09 -7.59 19.20
C LYS A 726 -19.26 -7.39 17.70
N LEU A 727 -18.33 -7.93 16.91
CA LEU A 727 -18.53 -8.06 15.48
C LEU A 727 -19.59 -9.15 15.21
N ALA A 728 -20.63 -8.81 14.43
CA ALA A 728 -21.72 -9.73 14.09
C ALA A 728 -21.88 -9.90 12.57
N PRO A 729 -22.52 -11.00 12.09
CA PRO A 729 -22.67 -11.28 10.65
C PRO A 729 -23.52 -10.26 9.86
N GLY A 730 -24.35 -9.49 10.55
CA GLY A 730 -25.24 -8.49 9.97
C GLY A 730 -26.33 -8.06 10.95
N LYS A 731 -27.21 -7.16 10.49
CA LYS A 731 -28.30 -6.59 11.29
C LYS A 731 -29.40 -7.61 11.64
N PRO A 732 -30.15 -7.45 12.76
CA PRO A 732 -29.95 -6.41 13.78
C PRO A 732 -28.75 -6.74 14.66
N PHE A 733 -27.96 -5.72 14.98
CA PHE A 733 -26.84 -5.85 15.89
C PHE A 733 -27.32 -5.93 17.35
N PRO A 734 -26.55 -6.57 18.25
CA PRO A 734 -26.82 -6.48 19.67
C PRO A 734 -26.85 -5.00 20.10
N GLY A 735 -27.83 -4.58 20.91
CA GLY A 735 -27.78 -3.23 21.48
C GLY A 735 -26.53 -3.04 22.34
N THR A 736 -26.09 -1.80 22.60
CA THR A 736 -24.97 -1.52 23.53
C THR A 736 -25.43 -1.56 24.99
N GLU A 737 -25.69 -2.76 25.49
CA GLU A 737 -26.17 -3.01 26.85
C GLU A 737 -25.03 -3.51 27.75
N LEU A 738 -25.22 -3.37 29.06
CA LEU A 738 -24.36 -3.96 30.08
C LEU A 738 -25.08 -5.12 30.76
N VAL A 739 -24.42 -6.27 30.83
CA VAL A 739 -24.97 -7.50 31.43
C VAL A 739 -24.16 -7.83 32.68
N ALA A 740 -24.86 -7.91 33.81
CA ALA A 740 -24.30 -8.40 35.07
C ALA A 740 -24.35 -9.94 35.10
N LEU A 741 -23.22 -10.56 35.40
CA LEU A 741 -23.03 -12.00 35.44
C LEU A 741 -22.44 -12.43 36.79
N ARG A 742 -22.78 -13.63 37.26
CA ARG A 742 -22.22 -14.24 38.47
C ARG A 742 -22.12 -15.76 38.29
N ASN A 743 -21.60 -16.45 39.30
CA ASN A 743 -21.51 -17.92 39.33
C ASN A 743 -20.81 -18.49 38.08
N GLU A 744 -19.50 -18.27 37.96
CA GLU A 744 -18.71 -18.93 36.92
C GLU A 744 -18.71 -20.45 37.10
N HIS A 745 -19.14 -21.17 36.08
CA HIS A 745 -19.07 -22.62 36.01
C HIS A 745 -17.63 -23.02 35.63
N PRO A 746 -17.01 -23.95 36.38
CA PRO A 746 -15.61 -24.30 36.17
C PRO A 746 -15.39 -24.96 34.80
N LEU A 747 -14.43 -24.43 34.04
CA LEU A 747 -13.91 -25.09 32.84
C LEU A 747 -13.05 -26.28 33.26
N LEU A 748 -13.62 -27.48 33.18
CA LEU A 748 -12.98 -28.72 33.60
C LEU A 748 -11.92 -29.17 32.60
N ARG A 749 -12.23 -29.05 31.31
CA ARG A 749 -11.32 -29.40 30.21
C ARG A 749 -11.66 -28.59 28.96
N ALA A 750 -10.64 -28.16 28.23
CA ALA A 750 -10.75 -27.64 26.88
C ALA A 750 -9.78 -28.35 25.94
N GLU A 751 -10.25 -28.77 24.77
CA GLU A 751 -9.44 -29.48 23.79
C GLU A 751 -9.67 -28.90 22.39
N THR A 752 -8.60 -28.56 21.68
CA THR A 752 -8.70 -28.11 20.29
C THR A 752 -9.18 -29.25 19.39
N LEU A 753 -9.73 -28.95 18.21
CA LEU A 753 -10.23 -29.99 17.30
C LEU A 753 -9.15 -30.96 16.78
N ASP A 754 -7.87 -30.59 16.88
CA ASP A 754 -6.70 -31.45 16.60
C ASP A 754 -6.20 -32.23 17.83
N GLY A 755 -6.89 -32.14 18.98
CA GLY A 755 -6.66 -32.99 20.16
C GLY A 755 -5.67 -32.44 21.20
N ARG A 756 -5.33 -31.13 21.15
CA ARG A 756 -4.43 -30.51 22.15
C ARG A 756 -5.24 -30.03 23.35
N ASP A 757 -4.80 -30.38 24.55
CA ASP A 757 -5.34 -29.82 25.78
C ASP A 757 -4.92 -28.34 25.91
N VAL A 758 -5.92 -27.47 26.00
CA VAL A 758 -5.75 -26.02 26.11
C VAL A 758 -6.49 -25.46 27.33
N THR A 759 -6.78 -26.31 28.31
CA THR A 759 -7.59 -25.96 29.48
C THR A 759 -7.00 -24.78 30.26
N GLU A 760 -5.71 -24.83 30.59
CA GLU A 760 -5.07 -23.76 31.38
C GLU A 760 -5.06 -22.42 30.63
N ALA A 761 -4.85 -22.45 29.30
CA ALA A 761 -4.80 -21.27 28.45
C ALA A 761 -6.16 -20.59 28.21
N LEU A 762 -7.27 -21.16 28.70
CA LEU A 762 -8.61 -20.57 28.55
C LEU A 762 -9.28 -20.21 29.89
N ARG A 763 -8.57 -20.36 31.01
CA ARG A 763 -9.13 -20.14 32.35
C ARG A 763 -9.14 -18.67 32.79
N ALA A 764 -8.20 -17.86 32.31
CA ALA A 764 -8.00 -16.51 32.80
C ALA A 764 -7.50 -15.58 31.70
N VAL A 765 -7.73 -14.27 31.86
CA VAL A 765 -7.17 -13.26 30.96
C VAL A 765 -5.75 -12.94 31.43
N ASP A 766 -4.77 -13.74 30.99
CA ASP A 766 -3.36 -13.64 31.38
C ASP A 766 -2.39 -13.51 30.18
N GLY A 767 -2.92 -13.51 28.97
CA GLY A 767 -2.15 -13.42 27.72
C GLY A 767 -1.68 -14.77 27.17
N SER A 768 -1.93 -15.89 27.85
CA SER A 768 -1.68 -17.23 27.33
C SER A 768 -2.82 -17.67 26.40
N ARG A 769 -2.65 -17.50 25.09
CA ARG A 769 -3.76 -17.65 24.13
C ARG A 769 -3.80 -18.98 23.40
N VAL A 770 -5.01 -19.42 23.09
CA VAL A 770 -5.28 -20.47 22.10
C VAL A 770 -5.40 -19.82 20.72
N SER A 771 -4.48 -20.20 19.83
CA SER A 771 -4.37 -19.68 18.47
C SER A 771 -4.67 -20.77 17.43
N PRO A 772 -5.06 -20.40 16.18
CA PRO A 772 -5.15 -21.35 15.08
C PRO A 772 -3.82 -22.07 14.84
N GLY A 773 -3.89 -23.39 14.65
CA GLY A 773 -2.69 -24.19 14.38
C GLY A 773 -2.08 -23.97 12.99
N ARG A 774 -2.89 -23.47 12.04
CA ARG A 774 -2.50 -23.24 10.64
C ARG A 774 -3.16 -21.97 10.09
N PRO A 775 -2.51 -20.80 10.16
CA PRO A 775 -2.98 -19.60 9.46
C PRO A 775 -2.91 -19.84 7.94
N ARG A 776 -3.74 -19.11 7.17
CA ARG A 776 -3.67 -19.13 5.71
C ARG A 776 -2.48 -18.28 5.21
N ILE A 777 -2.21 -18.39 3.91
CA ILE A 777 -1.17 -17.61 3.23
C ILE A 777 -1.37 -16.09 3.42
N PRO A 778 -0.32 -15.27 3.36
CA PRO A 778 -0.39 -13.84 3.72
C PRO A 778 -1.39 -13.00 2.91
N GLN A 779 -1.76 -13.42 1.69
CA GLN A 779 -2.82 -12.80 0.87
C GLN A 779 -4.22 -12.99 1.49
N LEU A 780 -4.43 -14.11 2.20
CA LEU A 780 -5.66 -14.46 2.94
C LEU A 780 -5.50 -14.20 4.45
N ARG A 781 -4.71 -13.19 4.82
CA ARG A 781 -4.48 -12.79 6.22
C ARG A 781 -5.80 -12.64 6.97
N GLY A 782 -5.81 -13.00 8.26
CA GLY A 782 -7.02 -12.95 9.08
C GLY A 782 -7.94 -14.16 8.92
N LEU A 783 -7.59 -15.10 8.03
CA LEU A 783 -8.23 -16.40 7.91
C LEU A 783 -7.26 -17.52 8.31
N ALA A 784 -7.82 -18.60 8.81
CA ALA A 784 -7.13 -19.83 9.19
C ALA A 784 -7.75 -21.05 8.50
N GLU A 785 -7.06 -22.20 8.54
CA GLU A 785 -7.75 -23.48 8.32
C GLU A 785 -8.87 -23.66 9.36
N PRO A 786 -9.99 -24.35 9.01
CA PRO A 786 -11.06 -24.62 9.97
C PRO A 786 -10.52 -25.21 11.27
N HIS A 787 -10.86 -24.56 12.39
CA HIS A 787 -10.37 -24.89 13.72
C HIS A 787 -11.44 -24.62 14.77
N GLY A 788 -11.09 -24.84 16.04
CA GLY A 788 -12.01 -24.61 17.15
C GLY A 788 -11.60 -25.33 18.43
N VAL A 789 -12.46 -25.26 19.44
CA VAL A 789 -12.25 -25.83 20.76
C VAL A 789 -13.52 -26.49 21.29
N SER A 790 -13.38 -27.67 21.88
CA SER A 790 -14.41 -28.33 22.68
C SER A 790 -14.20 -27.99 24.15
N LEU A 791 -15.26 -27.55 24.83
CA LEU A 791 -15.26 -27.03 26.19
C LEU A 791 -16.13 -27.93 27.05
N ASP A 792 -15.58 -28.45 28.14
CA ASP A 792 -16.28 -29.27 29.13
C ASP A 792 -16.45 -28.49 30.45
N PHE A 793 -17.69 -28.18 30.78
CA PHE A 793 -18.08 -27.51 32.02
C PHE A 793 -18.74 -28.48 33.02
N GLY A 794 -18.75 -29.79 32.73
CA GLY A 794 -19.52 -30.78 33.48
C GLY A 794 -21.01 -30.74 33.17
N ALA A 795 -21.87 -31.06 34.13
CA ALA A 795 -23.31 -31.00 33.92
C ALA A 795 -23.79 -29.55 33.86
N ILE A 796 -24.37 -29.14 32.71
CA ILE A 796 -24.90 -27.80 32.51
C ILE A 796 -26.42 -27.82 32.73
N ASP A 797 -26.91 -26.97 33.63
CA ASP A 797 -28.34 -26.74 33.82
C ASP A 797 -28.86 -25.77 32.76
N ALA A 798 -29.32 -26.31 31.63
CA ALA A 798 -29.85 -25.56 30.49
C ALA A 798 -31.09 -24.69 30.81
N SER A 799 -31.71 -24.85 31.99
CA SER A 799 -32.83 -24.00 32.41
C SER A 799 -32.38 -22.63 32.95
N LYS A 800 -31.11 -22.48 33.27
CA LYS A 800 -30.54 -21.22 33.76
C LYS A 800 -30.29 -20.22 32.62
N PRO A 801 -30.33 -18.91 32.89
CA PRO A 801 -30.00 -17.87 31.92
C PRO A 801 -28.47 -17.78 31.75
N LEU A 802 -27.90 -18.70 30.99
CA LEU A 802 -26.45 -18.85 30.84
C LEU A 802 -25.87 -17.94 29.75
N PHE A 803 -24.64 -17.49 29.97
CA PHE A 803 -23.84 -16.73 29.01
C PHE A 803 -22.48 -17.40 28.82
N LEU A 804 -22.02 -17.46 27.58
CA LEU A 804 -20.61 -17.69 27.27
C LEU A 804 -19.90 -16.35 27.22
N VAL A 805 -18.89 -16.16 28.07
CA VAL A 805 -18.06 -14.96 28.17
C VAL A 805 -16.71 -15.28 27.58
N MET A 806 -16.35 -14.63 26.47
CA MET A 806 -15.16 -14.98 25.70
C MET A 806 -14.26 -13.76 25.52
N ASN A 807 -13.01 -13.87 25.93
CA ASN A 807 -11.98 -12.85 25.78
C ASN A 807 -11.01 -13.27 24.68
N GLY A 808 -10.83 -12.42 23.69
CA GLY A 808 -9.92 -12.71 22.59
C GLY A 808 -9.74 -11.51 21.67
N TRP A 809 -8.95 -11.70 20.62
CA TRP A 809 -8.76 -10.71 19.57
C TRP A 809 -8.73 -11.40 18.20
N ILE A 810 -9.06 -10.66 17.14
CA ILE A 810 -9.04 -11.14 15.76
C ILE A 810 -7.96 -10.40 14.97
N ARG A 811 -7.20 -11.12 14.16
CA ARG A 811 -6.39 -10.47 13.12
C ARG A 811 -7.28 -10.15 11.93
N PHE A 812 -7.46 -8.87 11.61
CA PHE A 812 -8.19 -8.47 10.41
C PHE A 812 -7.42 -8.75 9.11
N GLY A 813 -8.16 -9.17 8.09
CA GLY A 813 -7.63 -9.38 6.74
C GLY A 813 -7.58 -8.14 5.86
N GLY A 814 -8.51 -7.20 6.03
CA GLY A 814 -8.69 -6.02 5.17
C GLY A 814 -9.40 -6.33 3.85
N GLY A 815 -9.68 -5.29 3.05
CA GLY A 815 -10.43 -5.40 1.80
C GLY A 815 -9.80 -6.36 0.78
N MET A 816 -8.48 -6.29 0.57
CA MET A 816 -7.76 -7.22 -0.33
C MET A 816 -7.94 -8.69 0.06
N ALA A 817 -7.78 -9.03 1.35
CA ALA A 817 -7.96 -10.43 1.79
C ALA A 817 -9.42 -10.87 1.67
N ASN A 818 -10.37 -9.98 1.96
CA ASN A 818 -11.78 -10.29 1.83
C ASN A 818 -12.17 -10.55 0.36
N ILE A 819 -11.70 -9.73 -0.58
CA ILE A 819 -11.92 -9.96 -2.01
C ILE A 819 -11.25 -11.25 -2.46
N ALA A 820 -9.98 -11.48 -2.10
CA ALA A 820 -9.24 -12.70 -2.43
C ALA A 820 -9.94 -13.96 -1.87
N ALA A 821 -10.45 -13.90 -0.64
CA ALA A 821 -11.21 -14.98 -0.03
C ALA A 821 -12.55 -15.21 -0.75
N SER A 822 -13.23 -14.14 -1.18
CA SER A 822 -14.53 -14.23 -1.88
C SER A 822 -14.47 -14.96 -3.22
N HIS A 823 -13.26 -15.13 -3.79
CA HIS A 823 -13.02 -15.91 -4.99
C HIS A 823 -12.98 -17.43 -4.74
N ASP A 824 -12.97 -17.85 -3.48
CA ASP A 824 -13.09 -19.25 -3.08
C ASP A 824 -14.43 -19.46 -2.33
N PRO A 825 -15.40 -20.19 -2.91
CA PRO A 825 -16.69 -20.41 -2.25
C PRO A 825 -16.59 -21.23 -0.95
N SER A 826 -15.45 -21.91 -0.72
CA SER A 826 -15.18 -22.63 0.53
C SER A 826 -14.65 -21.74 1.66
N LEU A 827 -14.35 -20.47 1.36
CA LEU A 827 -13.88 -19.45 2.30
C LEU A 827 -14.93 -18.33 2.50
N PRO A 828 -16.17 -18.65 2.91
CA PRO A 828 -17.11 -17.60 3.29
C PRO A 828 -16.56 -16.85 4.51
N PHE A 829 -16.98 -15.60 4.72
CA PHE A 829 -16.62 -14.79 5.90
C PHE A 829 -16.99 -15.53 7.20
N PRO A 830 -16.03 -16.21 7.87
CA PRO A 830 -16.33 -17.44 8.63
C PRO A 830 -16.53 -17.17 10.13
N PHE A 831 -17.63 -16.50 10.47
CA PHE A 831 -18.00 -16.26 11.87
C PHE A 831 -18.04 -17.56 12.69
N PRO A 832 -17.64 -17.50 13.98
CA PRO A 832 -17.71 -18.66 14.86
C PRO A 832 -19.15 -19.21 14.97
N THR A 833 -19.24 -20.54 15.06
CA THR A 833 -20.48 -21.28 15.31
C THR A 833 -20.35 -22.11 16.58
N LEU A 834 -21.49 -22.42 17.21
CA LEU A 834 -21.54 -23.14 18.48
C LEU A 834 -22.39 -24.40 18.36
N GLU A 835 -21.88 -25.50 18.91
CA GLU A 835 -22.57 -26.79 19.01
C GLU A 835 -22.61 -27.25 20.46
N ALA A 836 -23.66 -27.97 20.84
CA ALA A 836 -23.83 -28.59 22.14
C ALA A 836 -23.81 -30.12 21.98
N GLU A 837 -23.08 -30.80 22.85
CA GLU A 837 -23.09 -32.25 22.89
C GLU A 837 -24.28 -32.77 23.70
N VAL A 838 -25.16 -33.52 23.04
CA VAL A 838 -26.40 -34.07 23.64
C VAL A 838 -26.23 -35.52 24.11
N ALA A 839 -25.29 -36.25 23.51
CA ALA A 839 -24.83 -37.57 23.91
C ALA A 839 -23.36 -37.74 23.48
N PRO A 840 -22.58 -38.67 24.07
CA PRO A 840 -21.16 -38.83 23.74
C PRO A 840 -20.90 -38.99 22.23
N GLY A 841 -20.24 -38.00 21.61
CA GLY A 841 -19.95 -37.91 20.18
C GLY A 841 -21.05 -37.29 19.32
N GLU A 842 -22.23 -37.02 19.88
CA GLU A 842 -23.41 -36.48 19.18
C GLU A 842 -23.55 -34.98 19.45
N TRP A 843 -23.33 -34.18 18.40
CA TRP A 843 -23.30 -32.72 18.47
C TRP A 843 -24.50 -32.11 17.73
N THR A 844 -25.18 -31.17 18.36
CA THR A 844 -26.29 -30.40 17.79
C THR A 844 -25.94 -28.92 17.74
N ALA A 845 -26.27 -28.24 16.65
CA ALA A 845 -26.06 -26.79 16.54
C ALA A 845 -26.88 -26.02 17.59
N VAL A 846 -26.27 -25.01 18.20
CA VAL A 846 -26.95 -24.07 19.11
C VAL A 846 -27.34 -22.83 18.30
N PRO A 847 -28.64 -22.49 18.21
CA PRO A 847 -29.11 -21.43 17.32
C PRO A 847 -28.88 -20.03 17.92
N VAL A 848 -27.61 -19.62 18.02
CA VAL A 848 -27.18 -18.34 18.59
C VAL A 848 -26.19 -17.64 17.66
N VAL A 849 -26.15 -16.31 17.73
CA VAL A 849 -25.10 -15.52 17.07
C VAL A 849 -23.90 -15.44 18.01
N VAL A 850 -22.84 -16.19 17.70
CA VAL A 850 -21.60 -16.15 18.48
C VAL A 850 -20.93 -14.78 18.31
N GLY A 851 -20.67 -14.37 17.06
CA GLY A 851 -19.91 -13.16 16.74
C GLY A 851 -18.41 -13.35 16.93
N ALA A 852 -17.64 -12.27 16.81
CA ALA A 852 -16.20 -12.25 17.03
C ALA A 852 -15.78 -10.99 17.81
N PRO A 853 -14.66 -11.01 18.55
CA PRO A 853 -14.04 -9.78 19.05
C PRO A 853 -13.71 -8.88 17.86
N ALA A 854 -14.05 -7.60 17.93
CA ALA A 854 -13.79 -6.65 16.85
C ALA A 854 -12.38 -6.05 17.02
N GLY A 855 -11.39 -6.53 16.28
CA GLY A 855 -10.01 -6.02 16.33
C GLY A 855 -9.17 -6.59 17.47
N LYS A 856 -8.65 -5.72 18.36
CA LYS A 856 -7.77 -6.09 19.49
C LYS A 856 -8.56 -6.73 20.62
N THR A 857 -7.89 -7.01 21.74
CA THR A 857 -8.46 -7.79 22.84
C THR A 857 -9.75 -7.15 23.39
N LYS A 858 -10.83 -7.93 23.33
CA LYS A 858 -12.17 -7.57 23.81
C LYS A 858 -12.87 -8.77 24.43
N THR A 859 -13.82 -8.50 25.32
CA THR A 859 -14.79 -9.49 25.79
C THR A 859 -16.02 -9.46 24.89
N ILE A 860 -16.50 -10.63 24.46
CA ILE A 860 -17.80 -10.78 23.80
C ILE A 860 -18.69 -11.73 24.60
N LEU A 861 -20.01 -11.52 24.46
CA LEU A 861 -21.03 -12.32 25.12
C LEU A 861 -21.85 -13.12 24.10
N VAL A 862 -22.17 -14.36 24.47
CA VAL A 862 -23.15 -15.21 23.77
C VAL A 862 -24.24 -15.60 24.74
N ASP A 863 -25.46 -15.09 24.52
CA ASP A 863 -26.63 -15.48 25.31
C ASP A 863 -27.05 -16.91 24.93
N LEU A 864 -27.02 -17.82 25.90
CA LEU A 864 -27.39 -19.23 25.75
C LEU A 864 -28.76 -19.53 26.39
N GLY A 865 -29.40 -18.53 27.00
CA GLY A 865 -30.66 -18.68 27.73
C GLY A 865 -31.76 -19.29 26.86
N GLY A 866 -32.23 -20.48 27.21
CA GLY A 866 -33.28 -21.19 26.47
C GLY A 866 -32.84 -21.78 25.12
N HIS A 867 -31.55 -21.70 24.76
CA HIS A 867 -31.01 -22.22 23.50
C HIS A 867 -30.29 -23.57 23.65
N LEU A 868 -29.90 -23.96 24.87
CA LEU A 868 -29.17 -25.21 25.12
C LEU A 868 -30.12 -26.42 25.21
N PRO A 869 -29.81 -27.54 24.53
CA PRO A 869 -30.54 -28.78 24.74
C PRO A 869 -30.43 -29.31 26.18
N PRO A 870 -31.48 -29.97 26.71
CA PRO A 870 -31.39 -30.66 28.00
C PRO A 870 -30.28 -31.72 28.00
N GLY A 871 -29.51 -31.79 29.09
CA GLY A 871 -28.44 -32.78 29.23
C GLY A 871 -27.11 -32.38 28.59
N THR A 872 -27.00 -31.16 28.06
CA THR A 872 -25.74 -30.63 27.53
C THR A 872 -24.63 -30.70 28.59
N ARG A 873 -23.45 -31.18 28.18
CA ARG A 873 -22.25 -31.19 29.03
C ARG A 873 -21.06 -30.48 28.42
N ARG A 874 -20.93 -30.59 27.09
CA ARG A 874 -19.85 -30.00 26.33
C ARG A 874 -20.40 -29.06 25.27
N LEU A 875 -19.65 -27.98 25.04
CA LEU A 875 -19.87 -27.04 23.96
C LEU A 875 -18.70 -27.15 22.98
N ARG A 876 -18.93 -26.87 21.70
CA ARG A 876 -17.87 -26.85 20.69
C ARG A 876 -17.99 -25.61 19.84
N LEU A 877 -16.92 -24.83 19.82
CA LEU A 877 -16.74 -23.68 18.94
C LEU A 877 -16.08 -24.16 17.64
N ARG A 878 -16.55 -23.67 16.50
CA ARG A 878 -15.95 -23.88 15.17
C ARG A 878 -15.84 -22.57 14.42
N GLU A 879 -14.70 -22.32 13.81
CA GLU A 879 -14.36 -21.04 13.20
C GLU A 879 -13.25 -21.20 12.14
N ALA A 880 -13.12 -20.20 11.27
CA ALA A 880 -12.01 -20.11 10.30
C ALA A 880 -11.43 -18.68 10.22
N PHE A 881 -11.82 -17.77 11.11
CA PHE A 881 -11.07 -16.54 11.34
C PHE A 881 -9.78 -16.82 12.09
N GLU A 882 -8.78 -15.96 11.93
CA GLU A 882 -7.58 -15.95 12.77
C GLU A 882 -7.91 -15.27 14.11
N ILE A 883 -8.52 -16.01 15.02
CA ILE A 883 -8.90 -15.55 16.37
C ILE A 883 -7.99 -16.17 17.41
N HIS A 884 -7.60 -15.37 18.39
CA HIS A 884 -6.77 -15.79 19.51
C HIS A 884 -7.56 -15.61 20.81
N TRP A 885 -7.94 -16.73 21.43
CA TRP A 885 -8.74 -16.76 22.66
C TRP A 885 -7.87 -16.84 23.91
N ASP A 886 -8.20 -16.05 24.93
CA ASP A 886 -7.46 -15.97 26.20
C ASP A 886 -8.30 -16.51 27.39
N ARG A 887 -9.61 -16.24 27.41
CA ARG A 887 -10.53 -16.82 28.41
C ARG A 887 -11.85 -17.20 27.75
N ILE A 888 -12.37 -18.37 28.09
CA ILE A 888 -13.76 -18.76 27.78
C ILE A 888 -14.41 -19.30 29.06
N ALA A 889 -15.41 -18.56 29.55
CA ALA A 889 -16.12 -18.87 30.79
C ALA A 889 -17.62 -19.02 30.53
N LEU A 890 -18.28 -19.89 31.31
CA LEU A 890 -19.74 -20.05 31.32
C LEU A 890 -20.26 -19.44 32.63
N MET A 891 -21.18 -18.48 32.54
CA MET A 891 -21.67 -17.73 33.70
C MET A 891 -23.19 -17.60 33.68
N GLU A 892 -23.79 -17.29 34.83
CA GLU A 892 -25.23 -17.07 34.98
C GLU A 892 -25.55 -15.57 34.96
N ARG A 893 -26.62 -15.18 34.25
CA ARG A 893 -27.16 -13.81 34.32
C ARG A 893 -27.59 -13.49 35.75
N ALA A 894 -27.22 -12.30 36.22
CA ALA A 894 -27.51 -11.78 37.55
C ALA A 894 -28.54 -10.63 37.50
N PRO A 895 -29.83 -10.89 37.19
CA PRO A 895 -30.83 -9.83 37.04
C PRO A 895 -31.14 -9.08 38.34
N ASP A 896 -30.81 -9.67 39.48
CA ASP A 896 -30.98 -9.14 40.84
C ASP A 896 -29.72 -8.42 41.36
N ALA A 897 -28.66 -8.32 40.55
CA ALA A 897 -27.44 -7.61 40.95
C ALA A 897 -27.70 -6.12 41.16
N HIS A 898 -27.26 -5.60 42.30
CA HIS A 898 -27.32 -4.18 42.61
C HIS A 898 -26.27 -3.43 41.78
N THR A 899 -26.69 -2.93 40.61
CA THR A 899 -25.85 -2.14 39.69
C THR A 899 -26.35 -0.70 39.64
N THR A 900 -25.42 0.25 39.74
CA THR A 900 -25.68 1.68 39.51
C THR A 900 -24.84 2.13 38.33
N ILE A 901 -25.51 2.58 37.26
CA ILE A 901 -24.86 3.01 36.02
C ILE A 901 -25.01 4.52 35.90
N THR A 902 -23.90 5.23 35.75
CA THR A 902 -23.86 6.69 35.52
C THR A 902 -23.09 6.98 34.26
N SER A 903 -23.62 7.82 33.38
CA SER A 903 -22.94 8.25 32.17
C SER A 903 -22.65 9.74 32.23
N ILE A 904 -21.42 10.15 31.91
CA ILE A 904 -21.01 11.55 31.83
C ILE A 904 -20.33 11.83 30.49
N ALA A 905 -20.63 13.00 29.92
CA ALA A 905 -19.97 13.51 28.73
C ALA A 905 -18.58 14.09 29.09
N PRO A 906 -17.64 14.17 28.12
CA PRO A 906 -16.39 14.88 28.34
C PRO A 906 -16.68 16.37 28.61
N ASN A 907 -15.98 16.95 29.58
CA ASN A 907 -16.01 18.41 29.79
C ASN A 907 -14.97 19.14 28.93
N GLU A 908 -13.93 18.43 28.51
CA GLU A 908 -12.91 18.90 27.58
C GLU A 908 -12.65 17.78 26.57
N ALA A 909 -12.66 18.14 25.29
CA ALA A 909 -12.21 17.31 24.19
C ALA A 909 -11.28 18.14 23.30
N ASP A 910 -10.01 17.76 23.21
CA ASP A 910 -8.99 18.49 22.46
C ASP A 910 -8.36 17.59 21.39
N LEU A 911 -8.49 17.99 20.13
CA LEU A 911 -7.89 17.30 18.98
C LEU A 911 -6.55 17.95 18.65
N HIS A 912 -5.48 17.16 18.49
CA HIS A 912 -4.17 17.68 18.12
C HIS A 912 -3.35 16.64 17.34
N PHE A 913 -2.28 17.08 16.67
CA PHE A 913 -1.32 16.15 16.08
C PHE A 913 -0.45 15.53 17.18
N ARG A 914 -0.32 14.21 17.17
CA ARG A 914 0.59 13.48 18.06
C ARG A 914 1.72 12.80 17.29
N GLY A 915 1.38 12.07 16.22
CA GLY A 915 2.28 11.21 15.46
C GLY A 915 1.92 9.74 15.61
N PHE A 916 2.88 8.87 15.30
CA PHE A 916 2.71 7.42 15.17
C PHE A 916 3.55 6.69 16.22
N SER A 917 2.91 5.83 17.00
CA SER A 917 3.55 5.06 18.06
C SER A 917 4.43 3.96 17.48
N SER A 918 5.54 3.67 18.16
CA SER A 918 6.30 2.45 17.91
C SER A 918 5.51 1.24 18.39
N LEU A 919 5.63 0.11 17.69
CA LEU A 919 4.97 -1.13 18.09
C LEU A 919 5.87 -1.92 19.06
N GLN A 920 5.26 -2.48 20.11
CA GLN A 920 5.96 -3.37 21.03
C GLN A 920 6.36 -4.68 20.33
N ALA A 921 7.55 -5.18 20.64
CA ALA A 921 8.04 -6.47 20.15
C ALA A 921 7.41 -7.63 20.94
N LEU A 922 6.16 -7.98 20.60
CA LEU A 922 5.40 -9.07 21.22
C LEU A 922 5.39 -10.33 20.33
N PRO A 923 5.10 -11.52 20.92
CA PRO A 923 4.85 -12.73 20.14
C PRO A 923 3.72 -12.57 19.12
N SER A 924 3.76 -13.37 18.04
CA SER A 924 2.85 -13.23 16.89
C SER A 924 1.37 -13.46 17.21
N ASP A 925 1.06 -14.19 18.27
CA ASP A 925 -0.29 -14.45 18.79
C ASP A 925 -0.83 -13.32 19.68
N SER A 926 -0.04 -12.28 19.91
CA SER A 926 -0.45 -11.07 20.61
C SER A 926 -0.94 -10.02 19.62
N PRO A 927 -1.96 -9.22 19.98
CA PRO A 927 -2.37 -8.11 19.14
C PRO A 927 -1.22 -7.11 19.03
N LEU A 928 -1.07 -6.48 17.86
CA LEU A 928 -0.11 -5.39 17.71
C LEU A 928 -0.45 -4.30 18.72
N THR A 929 0.51 -3.99 19.58
CA THR A 929 0.32 -3.15 20.77
C THR A 929 1.23 -1.92 20.63
N PRO A 930 0.66 -0.72 20.47
CA PRO A 930 1.42 0.52 20.38
C PRO A 930 2.03 0.92 21.73
N ASP A 931 3.21 1.53 21.70
CA ASP A 931 3.84 2.18 22.85
C ASP A 931 3.54 3.68 22.85
N TYR A 932 2.70 4.11 23.80
CA TYR A 932 2.23 5.49 23.86
C TYR A 932 3.35 6.52 24.03
N ASP A 933 4.45 6.15 24.68
CA ASP A 933 5.50 7.10 25.04
C ASP A 933 6.57 7.27 23.93
N ILE A 934 6.56 6.41 22.90
CA ILE A 934 7.56 6.39 21.83
C ILE A 934 6.90 6.74 20.49
N VAL A 935 6.96 8.02 20.12
CA VAL A 935 6.22 8.58 18.98
C VAL A 935 7.17 9.10 17.89
N SER A 936 6.80 8.84 16.64
CA SER A 936 7.42 9.39 15.43
C SER A 936 6.47 10.38 14.75
N SER A 937 6.99 11.50 14.23
CA SER A 937 6.20 12.40 13.38
C SER A 937 6.03 11.87 11.95
N ASN A 938 6.78 10.85 11.57
CA ASN A 938 6.79 10.30 10.21
C ASN A 938 5.89 9.06 10.13
N PRO A 939 4.89 9.03 9.23
CA PRO A 939 4.11 7.82 9.00
C PRO A 939 4.95 6.76 8.29
N PRO A 940 4.75 5.47 8.59
CA PRO A 940 5.38 4.38 7.85
C PRO A 940 4.69 4.10 6.49
N TRP A 941 3.53 4.70 6.20
CA TRP A 941 2.82 4.54 4.91
C TRP A 941 2.90 5.79 4.03
N ALA A 942 2.71 5.56 2.74
CA ALA A 942 2.74 6.60 1.73
C ALA A 942 1.35 7.23 1.45
N LEU A 943 0.26 6.58 1.83
CA LEU A 943 -1.11 7.01 1.49
C LEU A 943 -1.95 7.12 2.76
N THR A 944 -2.64 8.24 2.92
CA THR A 944 -3.69 8.47 3.92
C THR A 944 -4.92 9.01 3.22
N PRO A 945 -6.14 8.81 3.74
CA PRO A 945 -7.33 9.38 3.14
C PRO A 945 -7.26 10.91 3.10
N GLY A 946 -7.46 11.49 1.91
CA GLY A 946 -7.38 12.93 1.70
C GLY A 946 -8.73 13.62 1.80
N GLY A 947 -8.76 14.81 2.40
CA GLY A 947 -10.01 15.57 2.54
C GLY A 947 -10.02 16.55 3.70
N TRP A 948 -11.15 17.24 3.87
CA TRP A 948 -11.37 18.09 5.02
C TRP A 948 -11.55 17.27 6.28
N CYS A 949 -10.74 17.58 7.27
CA CYS A 949 -10.73 17.00 8.60
C CYS A 949 -10.98 18.09 9.64
N THR A 950 -11.33 17.66 10.85
CA THR A 950 -11.57 18.59 11.96
C THR A 950 -10.27 19.31 12.33
N ARG A 951 -10.36 20.63 12.58
CA ARG A 951 -9.24 21.45 13.04
C ARG A 951 -8.79 21.04 14.44
N TYR A 952 -7.53 21.29 14.75
CA TYR A 952 -7.02 21.12 16.10
C TYR A 952 -7.63 22.09 17.11
N GLY A 953 -7.49 21.74 18.39
CA GLY A 953 -8.06 22.44 19.53
C GLY A 953 -9.36 21.80 20.04
N ASP A 954 -10.13 22.61 20.77
CA ASP A 954 -11.38 22.18 21.38
C ASP A 954 -12.41 21.74 20.32
N VAL A 955 -12.94 20.53 20.50
CA VAL A 955 -13.96 19.85 19.68
C VAL A 955 -15.12 19.30 20.52
N SER A 956 -15.25 19.73 21.78
CA SER A 956 -16.24 19.18 22.73
C SER A 956 -17.68 19.28 22.22
N GLU A 957 -18.00 20.31 21.43
CA GLU A 957 -19.33 20.49 20.83
C GLU A 957 -19.70 19.39 19.83
N LEU A 958 -18.73 18.85 19.08
CA LEU A 958 -18.95 17.77 18.12
C LEU A 958 -19.29 16.45 18.82
N LEU A 959 -18.72 16.21 20.01
CA LEU A 959 -18.81 14.92 20.71
C LEU A 959 -19.89 14.88 21.80
N ALA A 960 -20.59 15.99 22.02
CA ALA A 960 -21.49 16.16 23.16
C ALA A 960 -22.76 15.31 23.08
N ARG A 961 -23.22 15.01 21.86
CA ARG A 961 -24.44 14.25 21.59
C ARG A 961 -24.36 13.64 20.20
N ARG A 962 -24.99 12.48 20.02
CA ARG A 962 -25.25 11.90 18.71
C ARG A 962 -26.19 12.79 17.89
N ASP A 963 -25.65 13.53 16.92
CA ASP A 963 -26.41 14.41 16.05
C ASP A 963 -25.85 14.54 14.62
N GLU A 964 -25.01 13.60 14.19
CA GLU A 964 -24.25 13.63 12.92
C GLU A 964 -23.18 14.71 12.83
N GLY A 965 -22.84 15.34 13.96
CA GLY A 965 -21.77 16.30 14.16
C GLY A 965 -20.41 15.63 14.27
N LEU A 966 -19.98 14.94 13.21
CA LEU A 966 -18.75 14.15 13.19
C LEU A 966 -17.46 14.97 13.43
N ALA A 967 -16.67 14.52 14.41
CA ALA A 967 -15.24 14.80 14.49
C ALA A 967 -14.47 13.87 13.55
N LEU A 968 -13.69 14.46 12.64
CA LEU A 968 -12.92 13.78 11.60
C LEU A 968 -11.43 13.75 12.01
N ILE A 969 -10.97 12.59 12.43
CA ILE A 969 -9.66 12.34 13.03
C ILE A 969 -8.86 11.48 12.04
N ASN A 970 -7.70 11.96 11.59
CA ASN A 970 -6.93 11.34 10.50
C ASN A 970 -5.57 10.84 11.03
N GLY A 971 -4.83 10.09 10.21
CA GLY A 971 -3.56 9.47 10.59
C GLY A 971 -2.57 10.45 11.25
N GLY A 972 -2.17 10.10 12.47
CA GLY A 972 -1.26 10.84 13.35
C GLY A 972 -1.95 11.74 14.37
N ASP A 973 -3.27 11.85 14.34
CA ASP A 973 -4.03 12.68 15.28
C ASP A 973 -4.32 11.96 16.60
N GLU A 974 -4.39 12.74 17.68
CA GLU A 974 -4.89 12.31 18.99
C GLU A 974 -6.06 13.20 19.43
N LEU A 975 -7.10 12.56 19.97
CA LEU A 975 -8.20 13.18 20.68
C LEU A 975 -8.09 12.90 22.18
N SER A 976 -7.81 13.97 22.94
CA SER A 976 -7.79 13.97 24.40
C SER A 976 -9.15 14.25 24.99
N LEU A 977 -9.73 13.27 25.67
CA LEU A 977 -11.01 13.38 26.39
C LEU A 977 -10.78 13.47 27.89
N LYS A 978 -11.39 14.46 28.55
CA LYS A 978 -11.38 14.59 30.01
C LYS A 978 -12.78 14.62 30.59
N PHE A 979 -13.00 13.80 31.61
CA PHE A 979 -14.28 13.62 32.30
C PHE A 979 -14.18 14.06 33.76
N ASP A 980 -15.13 14.86 34.25
CA ASP A 980 -15.04 15.47 35.58
C ASP A 980 -15.40 14.42 36.63
N ALA A 981 -14.46 14.08 37.51
CA ALA A 981 -14.72 13.09 38.54
C ALA A 981 -15.78 13.56 39.54
N SER A 982 -15.96 14.88 39.71
CA SER A 982 -16.99 15.44 40.58
C SER A 982 -18.42 15.31 40.05
N ALA A 983 -18.57 15.04 38.75
CA ALA A 983 -19.86 14.74 38.13
C ALA A 983 -20.37 13.31 38.43
N LEU A 984 -19.51 12.44 38.97
CA LEU A 984 -19.88 11.08 39.36
C LEU A 984 -20.44 11.04 40.79
N PRO A 985 -21.43 10.18 41.06
CA PRO A 985 -21.86 9.93 42.43
C PRO A 985 -20.72 9.33 43.27
N PRO A 986 -20.68 9.60 44.59
CA PRO A 986 -19.78 8.92 45.50
C PRO A 986 -19.94 7.40 45.37
N ARG A 987 -18.82 6.68 45.33
CA ARG A 987 -18.84 5.21 45.28
C ARG A 987 -19.53 4.66 46.52
N VAL A 988 -20.43 3.70 46.31
CA VAL A 988 -21.08 2.98 47.39
C VAL A 988 -20.02 2.17 48.16
N ALA A 989 -19.99 2.30 49.50
CA ALA A 989 -19.01 1.60 50.32
C ALA A 989 -19.12 0.07 50.12
N GLY A 990 -18.00 -0.58 49.76
CA GLY A 990 -17.95 -2.02 49.51
C GLY A 990 -18.38 -2.47 48.10
N SER A 991 -18.84 -1.57 47.23
CA SER A 991 -19.06 -1.89 45.80
C SER A 991 -17.73 -2.02 45.06
N VAL A 992 -17.74 -2.62 43.87
CA VAL A 992 -16.69 -2.54 42.85
C VAL A 992 -17.11 -1.48 41.83
N ARG A 993 -16.15 -0.68 41.35
CA ARG A 993 -16.39 0.35 40.32
C ARG A 993 -15.60 0.02 39.06
N GLU A 994 -16.31 -0.02 37.95
CA GLU A 994 -15.79 -0.26 36.61
C GLU A 994 -16.09 0.93 35.69
N PHE A 995 -15.24 1.10 34.69
CA PHE A 995 -15.30 2.19 33.73
C PHE A 995 -15.41 1.60 32.33
N PHE A 996 -16.35 2.16 31.57
CA PHE A 996 -16.56 1.86 30.17
C PHE A 996 -16.55 3.15 29.35
N LEU A 997 -16.09 3.06 28.11
CA LEU A 997 -16.23 4.13 27.13
C LEU A 997 -17.35 3.73 26.15
N ARG A 998 -18.39 4.55 26.06
CA ARG A 998 -19.37 4.47 24.98
C ARG A 998 -18.93 5.41 23.86
N VAL A 999 -18.83 4.89 22.64
CA VAL A 999 -18.58 5.67 21.43
C VAL A 999 -19.66 5.40 20.40
N ASP A 1000 -19.91 6.41 19.56
CA ASP A 1000 -20.75 6.31 18.37
C ASP A 1000 -19.96 6.90 17.20
N GLY A 1001 -19.77 6.12 16.14
CA GLY A 1001 -18.99 6.55 15.00
C GLY A 1001 -18.68 5.44 13.99
N TRP A 1002 -17.77 5.76 13.08
CA TRP A 1002 -17.30 4.85 12.03
C TRP A 1002 -15.80 4.99 11.82
N ASP A 1003 -15.22 3.97 11.20
CA ASP A 1003 -13.85 4.00 10.74
C ASP A 1003 -13.81 3.71 9.22
N LYS A 1004 -12.93 4.37 8.48
CA LYS A 1004 -12.71 4.07 7.06
C LYS A 1004 -11.23 3.90 6.77
N ASP A 1005 -10.87 2.66 6.49
CA ASP A 1005 -9.53 2.32 6.06
C ASP A 1005 -9.25 2.73 4.59
N SER A 1006 -7.97 2.81 4.23
CA SER A 1006 -7.51 3.11 2.87
C SER A 1006 -7.01 1.89 2.10
N ASP A 1007 -7.41 0.67 2.48
CA ASP A 1007 -7.20 -0.54 1.68
C ASP A 1007 -7.69 -0.39 0.24
N PHE A 1008 -7.04 -1.11 -0.67
CA PHE A 1008 -7.21 -0.97 -2.10
C PHE A 1008 -8.67 -1.06 -2.55
N HIS A 1009 -9.45 -1.94 -1.91
CA HIS A 1009 -10.83 -2.18 -2.27
C HIS A 1009 -11.85 -1.42 -1.45
N VAL A 1010 -11.44 -0.68 -0.43
CA VAL A 1010 -12.39 0.11 0.36
C VAL A 1010 -12.94 1.23 -0.48
N ALA A 1011 -14.27 1.28 -0.54
CA ALA A 1011 -14.99 2.28 -1.31
C ALA A 1011 -14.64 3.68 -0.81
N ALA A 1012 -14.13 4.52 -1.71
CA ALA A 1012 -13.62 5.85 -1.38
C ALA A 1012 -12.55 5.87 -0.25
N GLY A 1013 -11.80 4.77 -0.06
CA GLY A 1013 -10.79 4.66 1.00
C GLY A 1013 -9.60 5.63 0.84
N ALA A 1014 -9.41 6.22 -0.35
CA ALA A 1014 -8.39 7.27 -0.56
C ALA A 1014 -8.87 8.68 -0.16
N GLN A 1015 -10.13 8.83 0.28
CA GLN A 1015 -10.75 10.13 0.54
C GLN A 1015 -11.44 10.14 1.90
N VAL A 1016 -11.51 11.29 2.56
CA VAL A 1016 -12.35 11.47 3.76
C VAL A 1016 -13.83 11.38 3.38
N GLU A 1017 -14.22 11.96 2.25
CA GLU A 1017 -15.59 11.86 1.75
C GLU A 1017 -15.90 10.47 1.15
N PRO A 1018 -17.19 10.08 1.04
CA PRO A 1018 -18.36 10.76 1.60
C PRO A 1018 -18.48 10.53 3.12
N LEU A 1019 -18.96 11.55 3.85
CA LEU A 1019 -19.27 11.44 5.28
C LEU A 1019 -20.41 10.43 5.55
N PRO A 1020 -20.27 9.56 6.57
CA PRO A 1020 -21.33 8.63 6.98
C PRO A 1020 -22.48 9.36 7.67
N PHE A 1021 -23.59 8.64 7.88
CA PHE A 1021 -24.70 9.08 8.71
C PHE A 1021 -25.53 7.90 9.20
N HIS A 1022 -26.26 8.07 10.29
CA HIS A 1022 -27.18 7.04 10.76
C HIS A 1022 -28.30 6.76 9.76
N GLY A 1023 -28.50 5.49 9.43
CA GLY A 1023 -29.48 5.06 8.43
C GLY A 1023 -28.94 4.97 7.00
N LEU A 1024 -27.66 5.28 6.78
CA LEU A 1024 -26.95 4.98 5.54
C LEU A 1024 -27.12 3.49 5.18
N GLN A 1025 -27.42 3.21 3.91
CA GLN A 1025 -27.39 1.83 3.41
C GLN A 1025 -25.95 1.48 3.05
N ASP A 1026 -25.30 0.62 3.85
CA ASP A 1026 -23.88 0.27 3.69
C ASP A 1026 -23.56 -0.19 2.27
N GLN A 1027 -24.47 -0.95 1.64
CA GLN A 1027 -24.34 -1.46 0.27
C GLN A 1027 -24.38 -0.37 -0.82
N ARG A 1028 -24.77 0.86 -0.47
CA ARG A 1028 -24.85 2.03 -1.35
C ARG A 1028 -23.86 3.12 -0.95
N TYR A 1029 -22.89 2.83 -0.07
CA TYR A 1029 -21.85 3.77 0.29
C TYR A 1029 -21.11 4.28 -0.96
N GLY A 1030 -20.86 5.59 -1.03
CA GLY A 1030 -20.32 6.25 -2.24
C GLY A 1030 -21.36 6.60 -3.32
N GLN A 1031 -22.56 6.03 -3.29
CA GLN A 1031 -23.63 6.28 -4.26
C GLN A 1031 -24.83 6.98 -3.63
N GLU A 1032 -25.09 6.72 -2.35
CA GLU A 1032 -26.13 7.39 -1.59
C GLU A 1032 -25.68 8.79 -1.17
N LYS A 1033 -26.51 9.79 -1.48
CA LYS A 1033 -26.25 11.17 -1.10
C LYS A 1033 -26.63 11.38 0.36
N ARG A 1034 -25.70 11.91 1.17
CA ARG A 1034 -25.97 12.32 2.54
C ARG A 1034 -27.09 13.38 2.59
N PRO A 1035 -28.16 13.18 3.38
CA PRO A 1035 -29.20 14.19 3.57
C PRO A 1035 -28.66 15.36 4.42
N PRO A 1036 -29.29 16.54 4.36
CA PRO A 1036 -28.87 17.67 5.19
C PRO A 1036 -29.25 17.44 6.66
N PHE A 1037 -28.35 17.76 7.57
CA PHE A 1037 -28.55 17.71 9.02
C PHE A 1037 -28.36 19.08 9.67
N PRO A 1038 -29.03 19.38 10.81
CA PRO A 1038 -28.80 20.61 11.55
C PRO A 1038 -27.32 20.80 11.98
N SER A 1039 -26.61 19.70 12.21
CA SER A 1039 -25.20 19.64 12.58
C SER A 1039 -24.23 19.89 11.43
N ASP A 1040 -24.67 19.98 10.17
CA ASP A 1040 -23.79 20.31 9.03
C ASP A 1040 -23.09 21.67 9.21
N ALA A 1041 -23.70 22.59 9.97
CA ALA A 1041 -23.08 23.86 10.35
C ALA A 1041 -21.84 23.68 11.24
N LEU A 1042 -21.78 22.58 12.01
CA LEU A 1042 -20.60 22.19 12.78
C LEU A 1042 -19.47 21.76 11.83
N HIS A 1043 -19.75 20.99 10.78
CA HIS A 1043 -18.72 20.64 9.79
C HIS A 1043 -18.13 21.88 9.12
N MET A 1044 -18.95 22.88 8.78
CA MET A 1044 -18.43 24.16 8.27
C MET A 1044 -17.57 24.92 9.29
N LYS A 1045 -17.88 24.81 10.59
CA LYS A 1045 -17.16 25.46 11.68
C LYS A 1045 -15.84 24.75 12.03
N TYR A 1046 -15.84 23.42 11.96
CA TYR A 1046 -14.75 22.59 12.51
C TYR A 1046 -13.90 21.91 11.43
N ASN A 1047 -14.44 21.54 10.27
CA ASN A 1047 -13.68 20.83 9.22
C ASN A 1047 -12.91 21.81 8.33
N THR A 1048 -11.94 22.50 8.92
CA THR A 1048 -11.16 23.61 8.32
C THR A 1048 -9.68 23.28 8.15
N ARG A 1049 -9.28 22.04 8.45
CA ARG A 1049 -7.95 21.50 8.19
C ARG A 1049 -8.08 20.46 7.08
N TRP A 1050 -7.37 20.56 5.97
CA TRP A 1050 -7.40 19.49 4.98
C TRP A 1050 -6.19 18.59 5.09
N VAL A 1051 -6.31 17.31 4.73
CA VAL A 1051 -5.19 16.35 4.71
C VAL A 1051 -4.94 15.93 3.27
N GLU A 1052 -3.69 15.98 2.79
CA GLU A 1052 -3.34 15.54 1.43
C GLU A 1052 -3.55 14.02 1.30
N GLY A 1053 -4.35 13.60 0.31
CA GLY A 1053 -4.72 12.18 0.06
C GLY A 1053 -3.66 11.36 -0.66
N THR A 1054 -2.45 11.88 -0.72
CA THR A 1054 -1.27 11.29 -1.33
C THR A 1054 -0.08 11.72 -0.51
N VAL A 1055 0.90 10.84 -0.40
CA VAL A 1055 2.21 11.04 0.21
C VAL A 1055 2.60 12.51 0.42
N LEU A 1056 3.03 12.83 1.64
CA LEU A 1056 4.02 13.88 1.96
C LEU A 1056 5.37 13.70 1.19
N ARG A 1057 5.39 12.88 0.13
CA ARG A 1057 6.45 12.65 -0.86
C ARG A 1057 5.87 12.32 -2.24
N ARG A 1058 5.19 13.29 -2.84
CA ARG A 1058 5.24 13.45 -4.30
C ARG A 1058 5.55 14.89 -4.62
N ALA A 1059 6.84 15.19 -4.65
CA ALA A 1059 7.36 16.37 -5.32
C ALA A 1059 8.62 15.96 -6.09
N ALA A 1060 8.42 15.18 -7.15
CA ALA A 1060 9.31 15.20 -8.29
C ALA A 1060 8.61 16.01 -9.39
N THR A 1061 8.55 17.33 -9.19
CA THR A 1061 8.29 18.32 -10.24
C THR A 1061 8.90 19.64 -9.78
N ARG A 1062 10.11 19.96 -10.27
CA ARG A 1062 10.34 20.59 -11.57
C ARG A 1062 11.75 20.30 -12.05
#